data_AF-A0A814LHA3-F1
#
_entry.id   AF-A0A814LHA3-F1
#
_cell.length_a   1.000
_cell.length_b   1.000
_cell.length_c   1.000
_cell.angle_alpha   90.00
_cell.angle_beta   90.00
_cell.angle_gamma   90.00
#
_symmetry.space_group_name_H-M   'P 1'
#
loop_
_entity.id
_entity.type
_entity.pdbx_description
1 polymer ?
#
loop_
_entity_poly.entity_id
_entity_poly.type
_entity_poly.pdbx_seq_one_letter_code
_entity_poly.pdbx_strand_id
1 'polypeptide(L)'
;MLKKINYYDHELSIRSAICARLDSPYLYLRKFVILLEFSGSGYVWIPYSIIMIALHYTTIHEAMQYILLFTGFMLDIAIIGTTKFFVRRPRPIVNHNDVLAIGPDKFSFPSGHTSRAVFLLFYFIQTSFFKHLPSPFIIIWLSLVVASRLVLGRHYISDVIAVRTNCQNETSETAFVYRRVCYFANWAAKRHDNISRLTPEDIDPFLCTHINFAFGKVLESLTIAPYEEDDLKGWTASSKGMYERILQLKEVNPDLRVLLSIGGWTHASRGFNDVSKSANNIKTFAKNSMKFLRDNKFDGLDLDWEYPGAKDQGAESHSKTGYTKLVKKLSRVFQQEAKETGKEKLLLTCATAAARHRIEAGYEVEEVCKYFDFVSVMTYDYHGSWDGKTGHNSPLYGMHKERKKYREWNINSSMEVWVELGCPREKLNIGLSAYGRAFSLFGETGMGNGKLIIKKKSSIGVKASAAEAGKYTREAGVLAYYEICELLAKNPSNRVFWHREMSVPYVSSKSLWIGFDNVRSVTLKMQFLKEHGYGGVIIWSFDLDDKIGDICNEGPFPLFNAAKRELLILPDHLANMNKKCLDDNSTFSIDYLHSQSLLTTMSEINNRNNDYIKVELVTKLLKHFLPDDKSTRLSSDMVKLFTELIFTFINQAFIRTIHQASSEGTIQVDIQHLEKILMQLLLDF
;
A
#
# COMPACT_ATOMS: atom_id res chain seq x y z
N MET A 1 -5.64 -11.35 10.05
CA MET A 1 -6.63 -12.04 9.19
C MET A 1 -7.57 -11.06 8.46
N LEU A 2 -8.36 -10.24 9.16
CA LEU A 2 -9.32 -9.29 8.56
C LEU A 2 -8.69 -8.30 7.55
N LYS A 3 -7.48 -7.80 7.81
CA LYS A 3 -6.76 -6.93 6.84
C LYS A 3 -6.33 -7.65 5.56
N LYS A 4 -5.95 -8.94 5.64
CA LYS A 4 -5.66 -9.79 4.47
C LYS A 4 -6.95 -10.06 3.67
N ILE A 5 -8.05 -10.37 4.37
CA ILE A 5 -9.37 -10.55 3.76
C ILE A 5 -9.78 -9.27 3.02
N ASN A 6 -9.65 -8.10 3.65
CA ASN A 6 -9.98 -6.82 3.02
C ASN A 6 -9.08 -6.49 1.81
N TYR A 7 -7.80 -6.86 1.83
CA TYR A 7 -6.89 -6.67 0.70
C TYR A 7 -7.25 -7.58 -0.49
N TYR A 8 -7.42 -8.88 -0.25
CA TYR A 8 -7.84 -9.82 -1.30
C TYR A 8 -9.21 -9.45 -1.85
N ASP A 9 -10.14 -9.12 -0.97
CA ASP A 9 -11.47 -8.65 -1.33
C ASP A 9 -11.40 -7.37 -2.17
N HIS A 10 -10.50 -6.43 -1.86
CA HIS A 10 -10.26 -5.24 -2.66
C HIS A 10 -9.69 -5.56 -4.05
N GLU A 11 -8.65 -6.39 -4.12
CA GLU A 11 -8.01 -6.78 -5.38
C GLU A 11 -8.95 -7.56 -6.29
N LEU A 12 -9.61 -8.59 -5.74
CA LEU A 12 -10.62 -9.37 -6.46
C LEU A 12 -11.75 -8.47 -6.96
N SER A 13 -12.23 -7.52 -6.14
CA SER A 13 -13.32 -6.62 -6.55
C SER A 13 -12.93 -5.66 -7.67
N ILE A 14 -11.68 -5.16 -7.69
CA ILE A 14 -11.17 -4.35 -8.80
C ILE A 14 -11.11 -5.18 -10.09
N ARG A 15 -10.61 -6.41 -10.00
CA ARG A 15 -10.48 -7.30 -11.17
C ARG A 15 -11.84 -7.78 -11.68
N SER A 16 -12.80 -8.02 -10.78
CA SER A 16 -14.16 -8.40 -11.12
C SER A 16 -14.98 -7.27 -11.74
N ALA A 17 -14.58 -5.99 -11.62
CA ALA A 17 -15.30 -4.82 -12.16
C ALA A 17 -15.19 -4.65 -13.69
N ILE A 18 -15.33 -5.75 -14.43
CA ILE A 18 -15.10 -5.87 -15.88
C ILE A 18 -16.07 -5.05 -16.73
N CYS A 19 -17.29 -4.76 -16.27
CA CYS A 19 -18.27 -3.93 -16.99
C CYS A 19 -18.18 -2.44 -16.61
N ALA A 20 -17.36 -2.07 -15.63
CA ALA A 20 -17.14 -0.69 -15.21
C ALA A 20 -15.95 -0.02 -15.91
N ARG A 21 -14.95 -0.82 -16.28
CA ARG A 21 -13.69 -0.40 -16.93
C ARG A 21 -13.89 0.06 -18.37
N LEU A 22 -13.34 1.23 -18.72
CA LEU A 22 -13.48 1.83 -20.06
C LEU A 22 -12.67 1.08 -21.12
N ASP A 23 -11.60 0.42 -20.72
CA ASP A 23 -10.68 -0.40 -21.52
C ASP A 23 -11.16 -1.87 -21.68
N SER A 24 -12.28 -2.22 -21.06
CA SER A 24 -12.79 -3.60 -21.09
C SER A 24 -13.48 -3.94 -22.42
N PRO A 25 -13.20 -5.11 -23.02
CA PRO A 25 -13.91 -5.58 -24.21
C PRO A 25 -15.40 -5.87 -23.94
N TYR A 26 -15.81 -5.94 -22.67
CA TYR A 26 -17.19 -6.23 -22.24
C TYR A 26 -18.01 -4.98 -21.92
N LEU A 27 -17.50 -3.78 -22.22
CA LEU A 27 -18.18 -2.51 -21.96
C LEU A 27 -19.58 -2.44 -22.61
N TYR A 28 -19.81 -3.17 -23.71
CA TYR A 28 -21.12 -3.25 -24.38
C TYR A 28 -22.22 -3.86 -23.49
N LEU A 29 -21.89 -4.77 -22.58
CA LEU A 29 -22.84 -5.38 -21.63
C LEU A 29 -23.25 -4.44 -20.51
N ARG A 30 -22.54 -3.32 -20.30
CA ARG A 30 -22.75 -2.42 -19.16
C ARG A 30 -24.20 -1.94 -19.02
N LYS A 31 -24.86 -1.57 -20.12
CA LYS A 31 -26.27 -1.13 -20.09
C LYS A 31 -27.22 -2.23 -19.64
N PHE A 32 -26.98 -3.45 -20.11
CA PHE A 32 -27.76 -4.62 -19.73
C PHE A 32 -27.57 -4.98 -18.25
N VAL A 33 -26.33 -4.96 -17.77
CA VAL A 33 -26.05 -5.22 -16.35
C VAL A 33 -26.65 -4.17 -15.42
N ILE A 34 -26.71 -2.90 -15.84
CA ILE A 34 -27.43 -1.84 -15.10
C ILE A 34 -28.93 -2.12 -15.04
N LEU A 35 -29.53 -2.64 -16.12
CA LEU A 35 -30.94 -3.04 -16.13
C LEU A 35 -31.21 -4.21 -15.17
N LEU A 36 -30.31 -5.20 -15.14
CA LEU A 36 -30.36 -6.31 -14.18
C LEU A 36 -30.28 -5.81 -12.73
N GLU A 37 -29.33 -4.91 -12.41
CA GLU A 37 -29.23 -4.26 -11.11
C GLU A 37 -30.55 -3.56 -10.72
N PHE A 38 -31.14 -2.81 -11.65
CA PHE A 38 -32.37 -2.07 -11.43
C PHE A 38 -33.56 -3.01 -11.15
N SER A 39 -33.61 -4.18 -11.79
CA SER A 39 -34.67 -5.17 -11.59
C SER A 39 -34.77 -5.72 -10.16
N GLY A 40 -33.66 -5.75 -9.41
CA GLY A 40 -33.62 -6.14 -7.99
C GLY A 40 -33.73 -4.97 -7.01
N SER A 41 -33.96 -3.74 -7.50
CA SER A 41 -33.93 -2.53 -6.68
C SER A 41 -35.29 -2.17 -6.09
N GLY A 42 -35.28 -1.45 -4.96
CA GLY A 42 -36.51 -0.93 -4.35
C GLY A 42 -37.24 0.09 -5.22
N TYR A 43 -36.57 0.71 -6.20
CA TYR A 43 -37.20 1.67 -7.13
C TYR A 43 -38.28 1.03 -8.00
N VAL A 44 -38.20 -0.27 -8.25
CA VAL A 44 -39.23 -1.00 -9.00
C VAL A 44 -40.32 -1.51 -8.05
N TRP A 45 -39.91 -2.17 -6.97
CA TRP A 45 -40.82 -2.96 -6.16
C TRP A 45 -41.60 -2.17 -5.11
N ILE A 46 -41.07 -1.04 -4.63
CA ILE A 46 -41.79 -0.18 -3.68
C ILE A 46 -42.98 0.51 -4.38
N PRO A 47 -42.82 1.20 -5.52
CA PRO A 47 -43.96 1.76 -6.24
C PRO A 47 -44.96 0.67 -6.67
N TYR A 48 -44.47 -0.48 -7.12
CA TYR A 48 -45.33 -1.62 -7.45
C TYR A 48 -46.18 -2.05 -6.25
N SER A 49 -45.58 -2.23 -5.07
CA SER A 49 -46.35 -2.61 -3.88
C SER A 49 -47.42 -1.58 -3.50
N ILE A 50 -47.12 -0.28 -3.58
CA ILE A 50 -48.08 0.80 -3.30
C ILE A 50 -49.25 0.77 -4.31
N ILE A 51 -48.93 0.66 -5.61
CA ILE A 51 -49.94 0.61 -6.67
C ILE A 51 -50.84 -0.62 -6.49
N MET A 52 -50.25 -1.79 -6.20
CA MET A 52 -51.03 -3.02 -6.01
C MET A 52 -51.91 -2.97 -4.76
N ILE A 53 -51.43 -2.37 -3.66
CA ILE A 53 -52.26 -2.10 -2.48
C ILE A 53 -53.44 -1.20 -2.84
N ALA A 54 -53.20 -0.17 -3.66
CA ALA A 54 -54.23 0.77 -4.07
C ALA A 54 -55.23 0.18 -5.09
N LEU A 55 -54.86 -0.83 -5.90
CA LEU A 55 -55.73 -1.42 -6.92
C LEU A 55 -56.51 -2.66 -6.43
N HIS A 56 -56.06 -3.36 -5.38
CA HIS A 56 -56.74 -4.55 -4.84
C HIS A 56 -57.80 -4.20 -3.78
N TYR A 57 -58.97 -3.74 -4.23
CA TYR A 57 -60.10 -3.41 -3.36
C TYR A 57 -60.98 -4.60 -2.94
N THR A 58 -60.77 -5.81 -3.49
CA THR A 58 -61.77 -6.89 -3.42
C THR A 58 -61.53 -7.93 -2.33
N THR A 59 -60.31 -8.18 -1.86
CA THR A 59 -60.07 -9.06 -0.70
C THR A 59 -58.90 -8.60 0.20
N ILE A 60 -59.12 -8.60 1.52
CA ILE A 60 -58.13 -8.22 2.53
C ILE A 60 -56.90 -9.15 2.49
N HIS A 61 -57.08 -10.42 2.14
CA HIS A 61 -56.00 -11.40 2.09
C HIS A 61 -54.98 -11.14 0.98
N GLU A 62 -55.43 -10.69 -0.19
CA GLU A 62 -54.53 -10.36 -1.31
C GLU A 62 -53.81 -9.03 -1.07
N ALA A 63 -54.51 -8.01 -0.54
CA ALA A 63 -53.91 -6.74 -0.16
C ALA A 63 -52.80 -6.92 0.90
N MET A 64 -52.97 -7.86 1.84
CA MET A 64 -52.01 -8.14 2.90
C MET A 64 -50.65 -8.62 2.38
N GLN A 65 -50.59 -9.33 1.24
CA GLN A 65 -49.32 -9.76 0.65
C GLN A 65 -48.49 -8.57 0.16
N TYR A 66 -49.13 -7.60 -0.51
CA TYR A 66 -48.46 -6.39 -0.97
C TYR A 66 -48.09 -5.43 0.17
N ILE A 67 -48.90 -5.39 1.24
CA ILE A 67 -48.54 -4.67 2.49
C ILE A 67 -47.29 -5.30 3.12
N LEU A 68 -47.19 -6.63 3.18
CA LEU A 68 -45.99 -7.33 3.65
C LEU A 68 -44.77 -7.07 2.77
N LEU A 69 -44.95 -7.02 1.44
CA LEU A 69 -43.91 -6.64 0.50
C LEU A 69 -43.40 -5.22 0.79
N PHE A 70 -44.29 -4.24 0.90
CA PHE A 70 -43.97 -2.84 1.17
C PHE A 70 -43.26 -2.67 2.52
N THR A 71 -43.83 -3.25 3.59
CA THR A 71 -43.27 -3.15 4.94
C THR A 71 -41.90 -3.84 5.05
N GLY A 72 -41.71 -4.98 4.37
CA GLY A 72 -40.42 -5.66 4.27
C GLY A 72 -39.34 -4.79 3.62
N PHE A 73 -39.67 -4.07 2.53
CA PHE A 73 -38.74 -3.12 1.91
C PHE A 73 -38.38 -1.95 2.82
N MET A 74 -39.35 -1.39 3.54
CA MET A 74 -39.09 -0.29 4.48
C MET A 74 -38.18 -0.73 5.64
N LEU A 75 -38.40 -1.94 6.15
CA LEU A 75 -37.56 -2.52 7.19
C LEU A 75 -36.13 -2.80 6.69
N ASP A 76 -35.99 -3.38 5.48
CA ASP A 76 -34.69 -3.57 4.84
C ASP A 76 -33.93 -2.25 4.67
N ILE A 77 -34.58 -1.21 4.15
CA ILE A 77 -33.97 0.12 4.00
C ILE A 77 -33.48 0.67 5.35
N ALA A 78 -34.29 0.55 6.40
CA ALA A 78 -33.92 1.00 7.74
C ALA A 78 -32.72 0.23 8.30
N ILE A 79 -32.72 -1.11 8.20
CA ILE A 79 -31.65 -1.98 8.72
C ILE A 79 -30.35 -1.74 7.95
N ILE A 80 -30.40 -1.77 6.61
CA ILE A 80 -29.22 -1.57 5.76
C ILE A 80 -28.69 -0.15 5.90
N GLY A 81 -29.57 0.86 5.92
CA GLY A 81 -29.19 2.25 6.12
C GLY A 81 -28.50 2.49 7.46
N THR A 82 -29.04 1.92 8.54
CA THR A 82 -28.43 1.98 9.87
C THR A 82 -27.09 1.26 9.90
N THR A 83 -27.00 0.07 9.32
CA THR A 83 -25.75 -0.71 9.25
C THR A 83 -24.68 0.05 8.48
N LYS A 84 -25.03 0.65 7.32
CA LYS A 84 -24.12 1.49 6.53
C LYS A 84 -23.65 2.73 7.29
N PHE A 85 -24.54 3.35 8.06
CA PHE A 85 -24.20 4.51 8.89
C PHE A 85 -23.13 4.21 9.93
N PHE A 86 -23.13 3.01 10.52
CA PHE A 86 -22.14 2.58 11.51
C PHE A 86 -20.87 2.00 10.87
N VAL A 87 -21.00 1.18 9.83
CA VAL A 87 -19.84 0.49 9.22
C VAL A 87 -19.03 1.42 8.33
N ARG A 88 -19.68 2.38 7.65
CA ARG A 88 -19.04 3.43 6.82
C ARG A 88 -17.96 2.94 5.85
N ARG A 89 -18.08 1.71 5.34
CA ARG A 89 -17.11 1.16 4.39
C ARG A 89 -17.21 1.93 3.06
N PRO A 90 -16.11 2.48 2.51
CA PRO A 90 -16.12 3.19 1.24
C PRO A 90 -16.44 2.24 0.08
N ARG A 91 -16.93 2.77 -1.04
CA ARG A 91 -17.16 1.97 -2.27
C ARG A 91 -15.85 1.73 -3.03
N PRO A 92 -15.78 0.66 -3.86
CA PRO A 92 -14.62 0.42 -4.73
C PRO A 92 -14.35 1.61 -5.67
N ILE A 93 -13.08 1.94 -5.87
CA ILE A 93 -12.61 3.16 -6.58
C ILE A 93 -12.93 3.12 -8.09
N VAL A 94 -13.22 1.94 -8.64
CA VAL A 94 -13.37 1.72 -10.10
C VAL A 94 -14.59 2.43 -10.71
N ASN A 95 -15.50 3.00 -9.91
CA ASN A 95 -16.75 3.56 -10.41
C ASN A 95 -17.00 5.00 -9.95
N HIS A 96 -16.74 5.97 -10.84
CA HIS A 96 -16.95 7.41 -10.60
C HIS A 96 -18.34 7.93 -11.04
N ASN A 97 -19.19 7.10 -11.66
CA ASN A 97 -20.42 7.57 -12.33
C ASN A 97 -21.72 7.10 -11.65
N ASP A 98 -21.76 6.93 -10.33
CA ASP A 98 -23.00 6.62 -9.60
C ASP A 98 -23.83 7.88 -9.34
N VAL A 99 -24.58 8.32 -10.35
CA VAL A 99 -25.32 9.60 -10.36
C VAL A 99 -26.42 9.68 -9.28
N LEU A 100 -26.76 8.56 -8.63
CA LEU A 100 -27.91 8.44 -7.70
C LEU A 100 -27.52 8.17 -6.22
N ALA A 101 -26.23 8.18 -5.87
CA ALA A 101 -25.80 7.86 -4.50
C ALA A 101 -26.00 9.04 -3.52
N ILE A 102 -27.09 9.02 -2.75
CA ILE A 102 -27.42 10.05 -1.74
C ILE A 102 -27.48 9.40 -0.34
N GLY A 103 -26.95 10.10 0.68
CA GLY A 103 -27.07 9.67 2.08
C GLY A 103 -26.28 8.38 2.44
N PRO A 104 -26.88 7.42 3.19
CA PRO A 104 -26.20 6.19 3.63
C PRO A 104 -25.68 5.31 2.48
N ASP A 105 -26.25 5.44 1.28
CA ASP A 105 -25.84 4.68 0.10
C ASP A 105 -24.48 5.12 -0.48
N LYS A 106 -23.83 6.13 0.10
CA LYS A 106 -22.41 6.41 -0.13
C LYS A 106 -21.48 5.26 0.33
N PHE A 107 -21.95 4.41 1.24
CA PHE A 107 -21.18 3.29 1.77
C PHE A 107 -21.54 1.95 1.11
N SER A 108 -20.56 1.04 1.05
CA SER A 108 -20.62 -0.23 0.32
C SER A 108 -21.16 -1.39 1.15
N PHE A 109 -20.83 -1.49 2.45
CA PHE A 109 -21.25 -2.62 3.27
C PHE A 109 -22.49 -2.32 4.12
N PRO A 110 -23.51 -3.20 4.15
CA PRO A 110 -23.74 -4.34 3.24
C PRO A 110 -24.39 -3.89 1.91
N SER A 111 -24.41 -4.77 0.90
CA SER A 111 -25.10 -4.44 -0.35
C SER A 111 -26.62 -4.47 -0.20
N GLY A 112 -27.25 -3.28 -0.17
CA GLY A 112 -28.70 -3.16 -0.09
C GLY A 112 -29.45 -3.75 -1.29
N HIS A 113 -28.86 -3.74 -2.49
CA HIS A 113 -29.48 -4.38 -3.66
C HIS A 113 -29.49 -5.90 -3.54
N THR A 114 -28.40 -6.49 -3.03
CA THR A 114 -28.34 -7.93 -2.73
C THR A 114 -29.35 -8.31 -1.66
N SER A 115 -29.42 -7.55 -0.56
CA SER A 115 -30.39 -7.80 0.53
C SER A 115 -31.84 -7.81 0.00
N ARG A 116 -32.20 -6.82 -0.83
CA ARG A 116 -33.51 -6.70 -1.45
C ARG A 116 -33.82 -7.83 -2.43
N ALA A 117 -32.86 -8.22 -3.25
CA ALA A 117 -33.03 -9.32 -4.20
C ALA A 117 -33.24 -10.66 -3.46
N VAL A 118 -32.54 -10.88 -2.35
CA VAL A 118 -32.73 -12.04 -1.47
C VAL A 118 -34.12 -12.00 -0.82
N PHE A 119 -34.54 -10.85 -0.30
CA PHE A 119 -35.89 -10.68 0.23
C PHE A 119 -36.98 -10.99 -0.82
N LEU A 120 -36.83 -10.50 -2.05
CA LEU A 120 -37.75 -10.77 -3.15
C LEU A 120 -37.79 -12.25 -3.53
N LEU A 121 -36.64 -12.95 -3.54
CA LEU A 121 -36.60 -14.40 -3.76
C LEU A 121 -37.51 -15.12 -2.74
N PHE A 122 -37.31 -14.85 -1.45
CA PHE A 122 -38.13 -15.46 -0.39
C PHE A 122 -39.60 -15.09 -0.53
N TYR A 123 -39.89 -13.83 -0.84
CA TYR A 123 -41.25 -13.36 -1.06
C TYR A 123 -41.92 -14.12 -2.22
N PHE A 124 -41.25 -14.28 -3.36
CA PHE A 124 -41.81 -14.97 -4.53
C PHE A 124 -42.04 -16.46 -4.30
N ILE A 125 -41.09 -17.12 -3.62
CA ILE A 125 -41.23 -18.53 -3.24
C ILE A 125 -42.45 -18.70 -2.33
N GLN A 126 -42.61 -17.82 -1.33
CA GLN A 126 -43.63 -17.97 -0.30
C GLN A 126 -45.03 -17.58 -0.78
N THR A 127 -45.15 -16.56 -1.62
CA THR A 127 -46.44 -16.03 -2.07
C THR A 127 -46.93 -16.68 -3.36
N SER A 128 -46.15 -17.61 -3.94
CA SER A 128 -46.40 -18.16 -5.27
C SER A 128 -46.63 -17.06 -6.32
N PHE A 129 -45.97 -15.90 -6.14
CA PHE A 129 -46.21 -14.67 -6.89
C PHE A 129 -46.15 -14.90 -8.41
N PHE A 130 -45.21 -15.74 -8.83
CA PHE A 130 -45.14 -16.26 -10.19
C PHE A 130 -45.55 -17.73 -10.20
N LYS A 131 -46.86 -18.02 -10.12
CA LYS A 131 -47.42 -19.40 -10.20
C LYS A 131 -46.94 -20.20 -11.43
N HIS A 132 -46.34 -19.53 -12.42
CA HIS A 132 -45.88 -20.11 -13.68
C HIS A 132 -44.38 -19.96 -13.95
N LEU A 133 -43.60 -19.34 -13.04
CA LEU A 133 -42.16 -19.17 -13.25
C LEU A 133 -41.40 -20.20 -12.39
N PRO A 134 -40.66 -21.15 -13.00
CA PRO A 134 -39.96 -22.18 -12.24
C PRO A 134 -38.92 -21.56 -11.29
N SER A 135 -38.83 -22.07 -10.06
CA SER A 135 -37.86 -21.61 -9.05
C SER A 135 -36.42 -21.49 -9.55
N PRO A 136 -35.91 -22.34 -10.47
CA PRO A 136 -34.59 -22.14 -11.08
C PRO A 136 -34.40 -20.76 -11.74
N PHE A 137 -35.41 -20.22 -12.43
CA PHE A 137 -35.30 -18.92 -13.09
C PHE A 137 -35.15 -17.77 -12.08
N ILE A 138 -35.84 -17.86 -10.93
CA ILE A 138 -35.75 -16.84 -9.88
C ILE A 138 -34.38 -16.89 -9.19
N ILE A 139 -33.80 -18.08 -9.02
CA ILE A 139 -32.45 -18.26 -8.46
C ILE A 139 -31.38 -17.76 -9.43
N ILE A 140 -31.54 -18.03 -10.73
CA ILE A 140 -30.66 -17.49 -11.78
C ILE A 140 -30.73 -15.97 -11.77
N TRP A 141 -31.93 -15.39 -11.78
CA TRP A 141 -32.12 -13.95 -11.68
C TRP A 141 -31.44 -13.35 -10.45
N LEU A 142 -31.60 -13.94 -9.26
CA LEU A 142 -30.91 -13.49 -8.05
C LEU A 142 -29.39 -13.50 -8.21
N SER A 143 -28.85 -14.59 -8.76
CA SER A 143 -27.41 -14.76 -8.97
C SER A 143 -26.85 -13.69 -9.92
N LEU A 144 -27.62 -13.32 -10.95
CA LEU A 144 -27.28 -12.25 -11.89
C LEU A 144 -27.37 -10.86 -11.24
N VAL A 145 -28.38 -10.60 -10.40
CA VAL A 145 -28.44 -9.36 -9.61
C VAL A 145 -27.24 -9.24 -8.67
N VAL A 146 -26.84 -10.33 -8.03
CA VAL A 146 -25.64 -10.40 -7.18
C VAL A 146 -24.36 -10.14 -8.00
N ALA A 147 -24.19 -10.84 -9.12
CA ALA A 147 -23.04 -10.68 -10.01
C ALA A 147 -22.95 -9.25 -10.56
N SER A 148 -24.10 -8.62 -10.87
CA SER A 148 -24.17 -7.23 -11.37
C SER A 148 -23.46 -6.24 -10.45
N ARG A 149 -23.52 -6.45 -9.11
CA ARG A 149 -22.88 -5.58 -8.12
C ARG A 149 -21.36 -5.62 -8.20
N LEU A 150 -20.82 -6.79 -8.53
CA LEU A 150 -19.39 -7.05 -8.63
C LEU A 150 -18.86 -6.57 -9.98
N VAL A 151 -19.53 -6.93 -11.09
CA VAL A 151 -19.04 -6.59 -12.44
C VAL A 151 -19.17 -5.12 -12.79
N LEU A 152 -20.10 -4.39 -12.17
CA LEU A 152 -20.16 -2.92 -12.23
C LEU A 152 -19.26 -2.23 -11.20
N GLY A 153 -18.48 -2.97 -10.40
CA GLY A 153 -17.58 -2.43 -9.39
C GLY A 153 -18.28 -1.61 -8.30
N ARG A 154 -19.54 -1.94 -7.98
CA ARG A 154 -20.38 -1.17 -7.04
C ARG A 154 -20.09 -1.52 -5.58
N HIS A 155 -19.64 -2.75 -5.33
CA HIS A 155 -19.43 -3.35 -4.01
C HIS A 155 -18.22 -4.27 -4.01
N TYR A 156 -17.66 -4.50 -2.83
CA TYR A 156 -16.69 -5.56 -2.64
C TYR A 156 -17.37 -6.94 -2.63
N ILE A 157 -16.63 -8.00 -2.93
CA ILE A 157 -17.14 -9.38 -2.89
C ILE A 157 -17.69 -9.73 -1.51
N SER A 158 -17.00 -9.35 -0.45
CA SER A 158 -17.47 -9.61 0.93
C SER A 158 -18.73 -8.82 1.31
N ASP A 159 -19.01 -7.69 0.65
CA ASP A 159 -20.24 -6.92 0.88
C ASP A 159 -21.49 -7.63 0.36
N VAL A 160 -21.29 -8.60 -0.53
CA VAL A 160 -22.32 -9.35 -1.22
C VAL A 160 -22.44 -10.78 -0.67
N ILE A 161 -21.36 -11.33 -0.09
CA ILE A 161 -21.29 -12.73 0.40
C ILE A 161 -21.51 -12.85 1.92
N ALA A 162 -21.45 -11.78 2.71
CA ALA A 162 -21.70 -11.80 4.17
C ALA A 162 -20.94 -12.91 4.93
N VAL A 163 -19.60 -12.87 4.91
CA VAL A 163 -18.79 -13.76 5.74
C VAL A 163 -18.83 -13.27 7.20
N ARG A 164 -19.57 -13.99 8.06
CA ARG A 164 -19.51 -13.80 9.52
C ARG A 164 -18.16 -14.31 10.03
N THR A 165 -17.17 -13.43 10.14
CA THR A 165 -15.91 -13.74 10.82
C THR A 165 -16.10 -13.55 12.33
N ASN A 166 -16.63 -14.58 13.00
CA ASN A 166 -16.49 -14.68 14.45
C ASN A 166 -15.04 -15.12 14.77
N CYS A 167 -14.12 -14.15 14.77
CA CYS A 167 -12.84 -14.29 15.48
C CYS A 167 -12.74 -13.11 16.44
N GLN A 168 -13.27 -13.28 17.65
CA GLN A 168 -12.81 -12.48 18.77
C GLN A 168 -11.66 -13.20 19.47
N ASN A 169 -10.65 -12.40 19.79
CA ASN A 169 -9.56 -12.62 20.72
C ASN A 169 -8.57 -13.73 20.37
N GLU A 170 -7.65 -13.39 19.48
CA GLU A 170 -6.23 -13.67 19.70
C GLU A 170 -5.42 -12.50 19.13
N THR A 171 -4.33 -12.19 19.80
CA THR A 171 -3.52 -10.96 19.71
C THR A 171 -3.35 -10.41 18.29
N SER A 172 -3.64 -9.12 18.12
CA SER A 172 -3.40 -8.35 16.90
C SER A 172 -1.91 -8.36 16.52
N GLU A 173 -1.46 -9.35 15.77
CA GLU A 173 -0.32 -9.17 14.87
C GLU A 173 -0.75 -8.18 13.80
N THR A 174 -0.21 -6.97 13.95
CA THR A 174 -0.39 -5.85 13.04
C THR A 174 0.04 -6.28 11.64
N ALA A 175 -0.85 -6.19 10.65
CA ALA A 175 -0.42 -6.21 9.26
C ALA A 175 0.66 -5.14 9.09
N PHE A 176 1.89 -5.55 8.82
CA PHE A 176 3.04 -4.67 8.74
C PHE A 176 2.87 -3.78 7.50
N VAL A 177 2.52 -2.52 7.68
CA VAL A 177 2.47 -1.54 6.59
C VAL A 177 3.85 -0.91 6.50
N TYR A 178 4.60 -1.26 5.48
CA TYR A 178 5.93 -0.68 5.25
C TYR A 178 5.83 0.82 5.05
N ARG A 179 6.72 1.55 5.72
CA ARG A 179 6.79 3.01 5.58
C ARG A 179 7.44 3.38 4.24
N ARG A 180 6.91 4.41 3.60
CA ARG A 180 7.49 5.08 2.44
C ARG A 180 7.66 6.54 2.84
N VAL A 181 8.87 6.88 3.28
CA VAL A 181 9.25 8.20 3.79
C VAL A 181 9.93 8.95 2.66
N CYS A 182 9.34 10.06 2.23
CA CYS A 182 9.73 10.74 1.00
C CYS A 182 10.12 12.17 1.27
N TYR A 183 11.28 12.60 0.77
CA TYR A 183 11.77 13.95 0.97
C TYR A 183 11.26 14.91 -0.10
N PHE A 184 10.66 16.01 0.35
CA PHE A 184 10.34 17.18 -0.47
C PHE A 184 11.38 18.26 -0.19
N ALA A 185 12.24 18.53 -1.17
CA ALA A 185 13.25 19.58 -1.09
C ALA A 185 12.66 20.94 -1.50
N ASN A 186 12.63 21.91 -0.59
CA ASN A 186 11.99 23.20 -0.81
C ASN A 186 12.66 24.04 -1.93
N TRP A 187 13.96 23.86 -2.15
CA TRP A 187 14.67 24.51 -3.25
C TRP A 187 14.25 24.00 -4.64
N ALA A 188 13.63 22.83 -4.73
CA ALA A 188 13.12 22.30 -6.00
C ALA A 188 12.03 23.19 -6.61
N ALA A 189 11.23 23.87 -5.78
CA ALA A 189 10.21 24.81 -6.23
C ALA A 189 10.81 26.05 -6.92
N LYS A 190 12.11 26.33 -6.70
CA LYS A 190 12.84 27.49 -7.23
C LYS A 190 13.51 27.22 -8.57
N ARG A 191 13.52 25.98 -9.07
CA ARG A 191 14.08 25.67 -10.40
C ARG A 191 13.21 26.30 -11.49
N HIS A 192 13.82 26.82 -12.55
CA HIS A 192 13.10 27.56 -13.59
C HIS A 192 12.44 26.66 -14.64
N ASP A 193 13.03 25.50 -14.93
CA ASP A 193 12.51 24.57 -15.94
C ASP A 193 11.35 23.74 -15.39
N ASN A 194 10.25 23.62 -16.13
CA ASN A 194 9.10 22.79 -15.72
C ASN A 194 9.44 21.31 -15.50
N ILE A 195 10.50 20.81 -16.15
CA ILE A 195 11.02 19.45 -15.98
C ILE A 195 11.57 19.23 -14.57
N SER A 196 12.30 20.21 -14.04
CA SER A 196 13.03 20.06 -12.77
C SER A 196 12.35 20.76 -11.60
N ARG A 197 11.45 21.71 -11.89
CA ARG A 197 10.62 22.40 -10.90
C ARG A 197 9.58 21.46 -10.31
N LEU A 198 9.64 21.29 -9.00
CA LEU A 198 8.69 20.51 -8.21
C LEU A 198 8.04 21.41 -7.16
N THR A 199 6.73 21.53 -7.17
CA THR A 199 5.94 22.15 -6.11
C THR A 199 5.08 21.10 -5.39
N PRO A 200 4.55 21.39 -4.19
CA PRO A 200 3.72 20.43 -3.46
C PRO A 200 2.56 19.83 -4.26
N GLU A 201 1.95 20.62 -5.14
CA GLU A 201 0.79 20.21 -5.96
C GLU A 201 1.14 19.18 -7.04
N ASP A 202 2.43 19.01 -7.35
CA ASP A 202 2.89 18.00 -8.30
C ASP A 202 2.95 16.59 -7.68
N ILE A 203 2.83 16.48 -6.34
CA ILE A 203 2.98 15.21 -5.63
C ILE A 203 1.63 14.51 -5.53
N ASP A 204 1.57 13.26 -6.00
CA ASP A 204 0.46 12.35 -5.68
C ASP A 204 0.47 12.03 -4.17
N PRO A 205 -0.55 12.43 -3.39
CA PRO A 205 -0.63 12.21 -1.94
C PRO A 205 -0.59 10.74 -1.51
N PHE A 206 -0.77 9.79 -2.42
CA PHE A 206 -0.75 8.34 -2.15
C PHE A 206 0.58 7.67 -2.50
N LEU A 207 1.58 8.39 -3.00
CA LEU A 207 2.91 7.81 -3.27
C LEU A 207 3.58 7.34 -1.97
N CYS A 208 3.48 8.17 -0.93
CA CYS A 208 4.23 8.02 0.30
C CYS A 208 3.30 7.92 1.51
N THR A 209 3.76 7.30 2.59
CA THR A 209 3.04 7.31 3.86
C THR A 209 3.47 8.50 4.73
N HIS A 210 4.71 8.95 4.54
CA HIS A 210 5.28 10.11 5.23
C HIS A 210 5.97 11.01 4.21
N ILE A 211 5.78 12.32 4.32
CA ILE A 211 6.57 13.33 3.61
C ILE A 211 7.40 14.09 4.64
N ASN A 212 8.71 14.13 4.40
CA ASN A 212 9.65 14.94 5.14
C ASN A 212 9.90 16.22 4.36
N PHE A 213 9.49 17.37 4.90
CA PHE A 213 9.78 18.67 4.30
C PHE A 213 11.22 19.07 4.63
N ALA A 214 12.07 19.08 3.61
CA ALA A 214 13.48 19.47 3.67
C ALA A 214 13.65 20.91 3.16
N PHE A 215 14.06 21.88 3.97
CA PHE A 215 14.32 21.77 5.41
C PHE A 215 13.77 22.98 6.17
N GLY A 216 13.67 22.85 7.49
CA GLY A 216 13.82 23.96 8.42
C GLY A 216 15.28 24.06 8.91
N LYS A 217 15.59 25.06 9.74
CA LYS A 217 16.92 25.26 10.32
C LYS A 217 16.89 25.36 11.84
N VAL A 218 17.96 24.89 12.47
CA VAL A 218 18.22 25.13 13.89
C VAL A 218 18.99 26.43 14.05
N LEU A 219 18.49 27.32 14.90
CA LEU A 219 19.16 28.56 15.27
C LEU A 219 19.92 28.40 16.59
N GLU A 220 21.00 29.16 16.75
CA GLU A 220 21.78 29.25 18.00
C GLU A 220 20.93 29.76 19.18
N SER A 221 19.83 30.47 18.89
CA SER A 221 18.80 30.87 19.86
C SER A 221 17.92 29.71 20.36
N LEU A 222 18.29 28.46 20.05
CA LEU A 222 17.62 27.24 20.53
C LEU A 222 16.17 27.14 20.06
N THR A 223 15.92 27.49 18.80
CA THR A 223 14.62 27.32 18.15
C THR A 223 14.77 26.73 16.76
N ILE A 224 13.70 26.11 16.28
CA ILE A 224 13.49 25.82 14.86
C ILE A 224 13.00 27.11 14.18
N ALA A 225 13.46 27.33 12.96
CA ALA A 225 12.99 28.38 12.07
C ALA A 225 12.79 27.82 10.66
N PRO A 226 11.95 28.45 9.82
CA PRO A 226 11.92 28.11 8.41
C PRO A 226 13.29 28.36 7.76
N TYR A 227 13.60 27.62 6.70
CA TYR A 227 14.85 27.87 6.00
C TYR A 227 14.76 29.20 5.25
N GLU A 228 13.63 29.42 4.58
CA GLU A 228 13.28 30.61 3.80
C GLU A 228 11.99 31.27 4.28
N GLU A 229 11.78 32.55 3.98
CA GLU A 229 10.53 33.23 4.35
C GLU A 229 9.30 32.67 3.61
N ASP A 230 9.50 32.21 2.36
CA ASP A 230 8.44 31.66 1.51
C ASP A 230 7.95 30.26 1.95
N ASP A 231 8.65 29.63 2.89
CA ASP A 231 8.17 28.43 3.58
C ASP A 231 6.91 28.75 4.42
N LEU A 232 6.90 29.89 5.12
CA LEU A 232 5.82 30.29 6.03
C LEU A 232 4.67 31.04 5.36
N LYS A 233 4.98 31.91 4.40
CA LYS A 233 3.99 32.80 3.77
C LYS A 233 4.23 32.85 2.27
N GLY A 234 3.16 32.94 1.48
CA GLY A 234 3.32 33.12 0.05
C GLY A 234 3.72 34.55 -0.31
N TRP A 235 3.99 34.79 -1.59
CA TRP A 235 4.46 36.07 -2.11
C TRP A 235 3.46 37.23 -1.96
N THR A 236 2.16 36.93 -2.04
CA THR A 236 1.07 37.88 -1.74
C THR A 236 0.42 37.54 -0.40
N ALA A 237 -0.25 38.53 0.22
CA ALA A 237 -0.98 38.35 1.48
C ALA A 237 -2.06 37.24 1.41
N SER A 238 -2.56 36.91 0.22
CA SER A 238 -3.54 35.85 -0.02
C SER A 238 -2.92 34.50 -0.39
N SER A 239 -1.63 34.45 -0.72
CA SER A 239 -0.95 33.24 -1.15
C SER A 239 -0.32 32.50 0.02
N LYS A 240 -0.35 31.16 -0.08
CA LYS A 240 0.07 30.25 0.98
C LYS A 240 1.56 29.93 0.86
N GLY A 241 2.25 29.83 2.01
CA GLY A 241 3.64 29.38 2.06
C GLY A 241 3.77 27.89 1.73
N MET A 242 5.00 27.43 1.48
CA MET A 242 5.24 26.03 1.12
C MET A 242 4.80 25.02 2.20
N TYR A 243 4.90 25.37 3.49
CA TYR A 243 4.42 24.50 4.58
C TYR A 243 2.92 24.23 4.47
N GLU A 244 2.11 25.27 4.29
CA GLU A 244 0.66 25.10 4.19
C GLU A 244 0.26 24.32 2.93
N ARG A 245 0.99 24.52 1.82
CA ARG A 245 0.75 23.84 0.54
C ARG A 245 1.07 22.34 0.62
N ILE A 246 2.18 21.94 1.26
CA ILE A 246 2.48 20.51 1.44
C ILE A 246 1.48 19.84 2.39
N LEU A 247 1.00 20.56 3.41
CA LEU A 247 0.03 20.03 4.38
C LEU A 247 -1.35 19.82 3.77
N GLN A 248 -1.71 20.56 2.71
CA GLN A 248 -2.97 20.36 1.98
C GLN A 248 -3.07 19.01 1.28
N LEU A 249 -1.95 18.32 1.02
CA LEU A 249 -2.00 16.96 0.49
C LEU A 249 -2.76 16.00 1.42
N LYS A 250 -2.83 16.33 2.72
CA LYS A 250 -3.61 15.58 3.72
C LYS A 250 -5.13 15.74 3.57
N GLU A 251 -5.59 16.77 2.87
CA GLU A 251 -7.03 16.92 2.57
C GLU A 251 -7.49 15.86 1.56
N VAL A 252 -6.58 15.39 0.71
CA VAL A 252 -6.80 14.31 -0.25
C VAL A 252 -6.50 12.95 0.37
N ASN A 253 -5.41 12.83 1.14
CA ASN A 253 -5.04 11.61 1.86
C ASN A 253 -4.90 11.88 3.38
N PRO A 254 -5.97 11.69 4.17
CA PRO A 254 -5.94 11.92 5.62
C PRO A 254 -4.93 11.05 6.40
N ASP A 255 -4.51 9.91 5.83
CA ASP A 255 -3.52 9.01 6.45
C ASP A 255 -2.07 9.48 6.25
N LEU A 256 -1.85 10.45 5.34
CA LEU A 256 -0.53 11.01 5.07
C LEU A 256 -0.01 11.78 6.29
N ARG A 257 1.25 11.51 6.65
CA ARG A 257 1.97 12.25 7.69
C ARG A 257 2.98 13.19 7.06
N VAL A 258 3.01 14.44 7.51
CA VAL A 258 3.98 15.44 7.04
C VAL A 258 4.82 15.89 8.22
N LEU A 259 6.12 15.63 8.16
CA LEU A 259 7.11 16.00 9.16
C LEU A 259 7.98 17.15 8.63
N LEU A 260 8.51 17.95 9.55
CA LEU A 260 9.55 18.93 9.23
C LEU A 260 10.92 18.32 9.51
N SER A 261 11.79 18.25 8.50
CA SER A 261 13.20 17.89 8.68
C SER A 261 14.03 19.12 9.00
N ILE A 262 14.89 19.03 10.00
CA ILE A 262 15.83 20.10 10.37
C ILE A 262 17.27 19.62 10.24
N GLY A 263 18.13 20.44 9.63
CA GLY A 263 19.54 20.13 9.42
C GLY A 263 19.88 19.98 7.93
N GLY A 264 20.41 18.82 7.55
CA GLY A 264 20.95 18.51 6.24
C GLY A 264 22.41 18.92 6.07
N TRP A 265 23.04 18.41 5.00
CA TRP A 265 24.46 18.61 4.68
C TRP A 265 24.96 20.07 4.80
N THR A 266 24.22 21.05 4.27
CA THR A 266 24.62 22.48 4.31
C THR A 266 24.56 23.08 5.72
N HIS A 267 23.69 22.55 6.58
CA HIS A 267 23.53 23.01 7.97
C HIS A 267 24.59 22.38 8.89
N ALA A 268 25.01 21.15 8.58
CA ALA A 268 26.05 20.41 9.29
C ALA A 268 25.78 20.34 10.81
N SER A 269 26.74 20.77 11.64
CA SER A 269 26.60 20.81 13.11
C SER A 269 26.21 22.18 13.69
N ARG A 270 25.96 23.19 12.83
CA ARG A 270 25.65 24.57 13.27
C ARG A 270 24.37 24.56 14.11
N GLY A 271 24.33 25.26 15.23
CA GLY A 271 23.16 25.28 16.14
C GLY A 271 22.90 23.97 16.89
N PHE A 272 23.11 22.80 16.28
CA PHE A 272 23.03 21.50 16.98
C PHE A 272 24.06 21.36 18.10
N ASN A 273 25.28 21.89 17.91
CA ASN A 273 26.28 21.95 18.98
C ASN A 273 25.76 22.72 20.20
N ASP A 274 25.14 23.90 19.99
CA ASP A 274 24.57 24.72 21.07
C ASP A 274 23.37 24.07 21.73
N VAL A 275 22.47 23.48 20.93
CA VAL A 275 21.31 22.74 21.44
C VAL A 275 21.75 21.62 22.36
N SER A 276 22.76 20.83 21.95
CA SER A 276 23.21 19.64 22.66
C SER A 276 24.16 19.91 23.84
N LYS A 277 24.58 21.17 24.01
CA LYS A 277 25.60 21.60 24.99
C LYS A 277 25.21 21.45 26.45
N SER A 278 23.93 21.64 26.79
CA SER A 278 23.46 21.60 28.17
C SER A 278 22.03 21.05 28.30
N ALA A 279 21.69 20.50 29.47
CA ALA A 279 20.34 20.02 29.75
C ALA A 279 19.28 21.15 29.65
N ASN A 280 19.67 22.39 29.97
CA ASN A 280 18.78 23.54 29.83
C ASN A 280 18.53 23.87 28.35
N ASN A 281 19.59 23.87 27.53
CA ASN A 281 19.47 24.16 26.10
C ASN A 281 18.57 23.13 25.40
N ILE A 282 18.80 21.84 25.68
CA ILE A 282 18.00 20.73 25.19
C ILE A 282 16.52 20.90 25.61
N LYS A 283 16.26 21.26 26.87
CA LYS A 283 14.88 21.46 27.38
C LYS A 283 14.19 22.63 26.67
N THR A 284 14.88 23.74 26.49
CA THR A 284 14.36 24.94 25.78
C THR A 284 14.07 24.61 24.32
N PHE A 285 15.04 24.03 23.63
CA PHE A 285 14.89 23.64 22.22
C PHE A 285 13.74 22.66 22.02
N ALA A 286 13.59 21.64 22.87
CA ALA A 286 12.51 20.67 22.74
C ALA A 286 11.11 21.30 22.90
N LYS A 287 10.96 22.26 23.83
CA LYS A 287 9.71 23.01 24.00
C LYS A 287 9.42 23.92 22.80
N ASN A 288 10.42 24.65 22.33
CA ASN A 288 10.29 25.55 21.19
C ASN A 288 9.95 24.78 19.90
N SER A 289 10.59 23.62 19.70
CA SER A 289 10.32 22.72 18.58
C SER A 289 8.88 22.22 18.59
N MET A 290 8.39 21.71 19.73
CA MET A 290 6.99 21.28 19.86
C MET A 290 6.04 22.42 19.49
N LYS A 291 6.28 23.62 20.02
CA LYS A 291 5.42 24.78 19.74
C LYS A 291 5.42 25.11 18.24
N PHE A 292 6.59 25.21 17.63
CA PHE A 292 6.74 25.52 16.20
C PHE A 292 5.99 24.51 15.33
N LEU A 293 6.13 23.21 15.61
CA LEU A 293 5.48 22.15 14.85
C LEU A 293 3.96 22.22 14.97
N ARG A 294 3.44 22.45 16.17
CA ARG A 294 1.99 22.60 16.40
C ARG A 294 1.43 23.86 15.75
N ASP A 295 2.12 24.99 15.87
CA ASP A 295 1.73 26.25 15.24
C ASP A 295 1.63 26.11 13.71
N ASN A 296 2.56 25.35 13.12
CA ASN A 296 2.63 25.09 11.68
C ASN A 296 1.95 23.78 11.24
N LYS A 297 1.20 23.11 12.14
CA LYS A 297 0.38 21.91 11.87
C LYS A 297 1.14 20.68 11.33
N PHE A 298 2.45 20.56 11.60
CA PHE A 298 3.21 19.36 11.26
C PHE A 298 2.82 18.17 12.15
N ASP A 299 2.97 16.95 11.62
CA ASP A 299 2.72 15.69 12.35
C ASP A 299 3.95 15.22 13.14
N GLY A 300 5.12 15.82 12.93
CA GLY A 300 6.33 15.41 13.62
C GLY A 300 7.59 16.17 13.20
N LEU A 301 8.69 15.76 13.82
CA LEU A 301 10.04 16.29 13.63
C LEU A 301 10.97 15.19 13.15
N ASP A 302 11.79 15.52 12.16
CA ASP A 302 12.83 14.67 11.65
C ASP A 302 14.21 15.34 11.86
N LEU A 303 15.11 14.64 12.54
CA LEU A 303 16.42 15.15 12.94
C LEU A 303 17.51 14.71 11.97
N ASP A 304 17.94 15.64 11.11
CA ASP A 304 18.94 15.40 10.07
C ASP A 304 20.25 16.13 10.41
N TRP A 305 20.77 15.89 11.61
CA TRP A 305 22.11 16.38 11.98
C TRP A 305 23.17 15.51 11.30
N GLU A 306 23.92 16.12 10.37
CA GLU A 306 25.00 15.48 9.62
C GLU A 306 26.40 16.01 10.05
N TYR A 307 27.11 15.40 10.99
CA TYR A 307 26.68 14.29 11.87
C TYR A 307 27.16 14.54 13.30
N PRO A 308 26.43 14.09 14.35
CA PRO A 308 27.02 14.03 15.68
C PRO A 308 28.31 13.20 15.65
N GLY A 309 29.34 13.62 16.39
CA GLY A 309 30.66 13.00 16.41
C GLY A 309 31.55 13.25 15.17
N ALA A 310 31.03 13.85 14.10
CA ALA A 310 31.80 14.15 12.88
C ALA A 310 32.60 15.46 13.02
N LYS A 311 33.88 15.36 13.39
CA LYS A 311 34.78 16.52 13.52
C LYS A 311 34.93 17.32 12.21
N ASP A 312 34.94 16.65 11.08
CA ASP A 312 34.99 17.25 9.74
C ASP A 312 33.70 17.97 9.34
N GLN A 313 32.60 17.77 10.08
CA GLN A 313 31.35 18.52 9.98
C GLN A 313 31.14 19.48 11.16
N GLY A 314 32.22 19.76 11.91
CA GLY A 314 32.20 20.71 13.03
C GLY A 314 31.55 20.21 14.30
N ALA A 315 31.30 18.89 14.46
CA ALA A 315 30.68 18.37 15.67
C ALA A 315 31.62 18.47 16.88
N GLU A 316 31.11 18.99 17.99
CA GLU A 316 31.85 19.11 19.24
C GLU A 316 31.90 17.79 20.03
N SER A 317 32.82 17.70 21.00
CA SER A 317 33.08 16.45 21.76
C SER A 317 31.85 15.91 22.51
N HIS A 318 30.93 16.78 22.94
CA HIS A 318 29.70 16.37 23.63
C HIS A 318 28.58 15.90 22.69
N SER A 319 28.73 16.06 21.38
CA SER A 319 27.66 15.87 20.38
C SER A 319 26.99 14.49 20.46
N LYS A 320 27.74 13.39 20.61
CA LYS A 320 27.18 12.03 20.74
C LYS A 320 26.21 11.91 21.92
N THR A 321 26.69 12.18 23.14
CA THR A 321 25.85 12.08 24.35
C THR A 321 24.76 13.16 24.39
N GLY A 322 25.04 14.32 23.81
CA GLY A 322 24.09 15.42 23.68
C GLY A 322 22.94 15.10 22.73
N TYR A 323 23.22 14.39 21.63
CA TYR A 323 22.21 13.87 20.70
C TYR A 323 21.26 12.92 21.41
N THR A 324 21.77 11.94 22.16
CA THR A 324 20.92 11.01 22.94
C THR A 324 20.02 11.73 23.94
N LYS A 325 20.58 12.70 24.68
CA LYS A 325 19.81 13.53 25.63
C LYS A 325 18.74 14.36 24.92
N LEU A 326 19.05 14.89 23.74
CA LEU A 326 18.13 15.64 22.89
C LEU A 326 16.94 14.77 22.46
N VAL A 327 17.21 13.61 21.85
CA VAL A 327 16.19 12.67 21.36
C VAL A 327 15.26 12.25 22.51
N LYS A 328 15.84 11.83 23.64
CA LYS A 328 15.08 11.47 24.85
C LYS A 328 14.20 12.61 25.35
N LYS A 329 14.68 13.85 25.29
CA LYS A 329 13.92 15.01 25.77
C LYS A 329 12.79 15.39 24.80
N LEU A 330 13.04 15.40 23.50
CA LEU A 330 12.02 15.64 22.47
C LEU A 330 10.87 14.64 22.58
N SER A 331 11.18 13.34 22.61
CA SER A 331 10.20 12.26 22.73
C SER A 331 9.30 12.44 23.98
N ARG A 332 9.89 12.77 25.13
CA ARG A 332 9.15 13.05 26.37
C ARG A 332 8.28 14.30 26.28
N VAL A 333 8.77 15.37 25.66
CA VAL A 333 7.99 16.62 25.49
C VAL A 333 6.79 16.35 24.58
N PHE A 334 6.98 15.63 23.46
CA PHE A 334 5.89 15.27 22.55
C PHE A 334 4.86 14.35 23.22
N GLN A 335 5.32 13.35 23.98
CA GLN A 335 4.43 12.46 24.73
C GLN A 335 3.64 13.21 25.81
N GLN A 336 4.27 14.14 26.52
CA GLN A 336 3.60 14.92 27.55
C GLN A 336 2.54 15.85 26.93
N GLU A 337 2.88 16.57 25.86
CA GLU A 337 1.93 17.45 25.18
C GLU A 337 0.73 16.68 24.64
N ALA A 338 0.94 15.51 24.04
CA ALA A 338 -0.16 14.66 23.56
C ALA A 338 -1.13 14.26 24.67
N LYS A 339 -0.61 13.93 25.87
CA LYS A 339 -1.42 13.60 27.04
C LYS A 339 -2.20 14.82 27.56
N GLU A 340 -1.57 15.98 27.58
CA GLU A 340 -2.18 17.23 28.09
C GLU A 340 -3.25 17.79 27.15
N THR A 341 -3.04 17.72 25.83
CA THR A 341 -3.95 18.31 24.84
C THR A 341 -4.96 17.34 24.26
N GLY A 342 -4.77 16.03 24.46
CA GLY A 342 -5.56 14.97 23.81
C GLY A 342 -5.29 14.83 22.31
N LYS A 343 -4.31 15.56 21.75
CA LYS A 343 -3.91 15.44 20.34
C LYS A 343 -3.03 14.22 20.12
N GLU A 344 -3.00 13.75 18.88
CA GLU A 344 -2.07 12.70 18.48
C GLU A 344 -0.61 13.13 18.72
N LYS A 345 0.20 12.24 19.29
CA LYS A 345 1.62 12.48 19.58
C LYS A 345 2.38 12.84 18.31
N LEU A 346 3.13 13.94 18.34
CA LEU A 346 4.07 14.27 17.27
C LEU A 346 5.07 13.12 17.08
N LEU A 347 5.31 12.76 15.82
CA LEU A 347 6.34 11.78 15.46
C LEU A 347 7.73 12.37 15.68
N LEU A 348 8.67 11.53 16.09
CA LEU A 348 10.08 11.87 16.18
C LEU A 348 10.89 10.84 15.37
N THR A 349 11.59 11.32 14.35
CA THR A 349 12.37 10.50 13.40
C THR A 349 13.74 11.13 13.17
N CYS A 350 14.59 10.45 12.40
CA CYS A 350 15.89 11.00 11.98
C CYS A 350 16.37 10.39 10.66
N ALA A 351 17.13 11.17 9.88
CA ALA A 351 18.09 10.65 8.92
C ALA A 351 19.47 10.49 9.57
N THR A 352 20.14 9.38 9.26
CA THR A 352 21.43 9.02 9.89
C THR A 352 22.45 8.51 8.88
N ALA A 353 23.72 8.51 9.29
CA ALA A 353 24.82 8.01 8.47
C ALA A 353 24.71 6.49 8.24
N ALA A 354 25.16 6.04 7.06
CA ALA A 354 25.27 4.62 6.73
C ALA A 354 26.64 4.01 7.09
N ALA A 355 27.71 4.81 7.15
CA ALA A 355 29.05 4.27 7.38
C ALA A 355 29.29 3.93 8.86
N ARG A 356 29.78 2.70 9.15
CA ARG A 356 30.05 2.20 10.52
C ARG A 356 30.76 3.22 11.42
N HIS A 357 31.86 3.79 10.94
CA HIS A 357 32.64 4.77 11.71
C HIS A 357 31.85 6.03 12.09
N ARG A 358 30.86 6.45 11.28
CA ARG A 358 29.97 7.58 11.62
C ARG A 358 28.91 7.15 12.63
N ILE A 359 28.35 5.95 12.46
CA ILE A 359 27.35 5.39 13.37
C ILE A 359 27.95 5.28 14.78
N GLU A 360 29.12 4.64 14.91
CA GLU A 360 29.80 4.44 16.18
C GLU A 360 30.28 5.76 16.81
N ALA A 361 30.67 6.75 16.00
CA ALA A 361 31.10 8.07 16.51
C ALA A 361 29.94 8.95 16.98
N GLY A 362 28.77 8.84 16.35
CA GLY A 362 27.67 9.79 16.53
C GLY A 362 26.52 9.34 17.40
N TYR A 363 26.28 8.02 17.54
CA TYR A 363 25.00 7.52 18.04
C TYR A 363 25.18 6.47 19.15
N GLU A 364 24.42 6.61 20.24
CA GLU A 364 24.18 5.55 21.21
C GLU A 364 22.96 4.75 20.73
N VAL A 365 23.16 3.92 19.69
CA VAL A 365 22.11 3.31 18.85
C VAL A 365 21.00 2.65 19.67
N GLU A 366 21.35 1.75 20.59
CA GLU A 366 20.38 1.06 21.45
C GLU A 366 19.48 2.03 22.23
N GLU A 367 20.05 3.14 22.75
CA GLU A 367 19.26 4.13 23.50
C GLU A 367 18.40 5.00 22.58
N VAL A 368 18.98 5.55 21.51
CA VAL A 368 18.22 6.47 20.65
C VAL A 368 17.06 5.76 19.93
N CYS A 369 17.25 4.49 19.53
CA CYS A 369 16.19 3.71 18.89
C CYS A 369 15.00 3.40 19.82
N LYS A 370 15.12 3.54 21.15
CA LYS A 370 13.97 3.42 22.07
C LYS A 370 12.99 4.60 21.93
N TYR A 371 13.49 5.78 21.56
CA TYR A 371 12.71 7.03 21.57
C TYR A 371 12.24 7.49 20.20
N PHE A 372 12.92 7.09 19.12
CA PHE A 372 12.47 7.33 17.76
C PHE A 372 11.28 6.44 17.39
N ASP A 373 10.34 6.99 16.63
CA ASP A 373 9.26 6.22 16.01
C ASP A 373 9.82 5.33 14.88
N PHE A 374 10.76 5.86 14.09
CA PHE A 374 11.60 5.10 13.17
C PHE A 374 12.89 5.85 12.85
N VAL A 375 13.88 5.14 12.31
CA VAL A 375 15.20 5.66 11.93
C VAL A 375 15.40 5.43 10.43
N SER A 376 15.73 6.49 9.71
CA SER A 376 16.01 6.43 8.28
C SER A 376 17.52 6.45 8.06
N VAL A 377 18.08 5.38 7.50
CA VAL A 377 19.52 5.28 7.24
C VAL A 377 19.78 5.72 5.81
N MET A 378 20.64 6.74 5.62
CA MET A 378 20.97 7.30 4.31
C MET A 378 21.93 6.38 3.57
N THR A 379 21.44 5.22 3.12
CA THR A 379 22.22 4.17 2.45
C THR A 379 22.47 4.48 0.97
N TYR A 380 22.93 5.69 0.71
CA TYR A 380 23.43 6.25 -0.54
C TYR A 380 24.67 7.11 -0.21
N ASP A 381 25.32 7.69 -1.20
CA ASP A 381 26.58 8.43 -1.04
C ASP A 381 27.72 7.58 -0.44
N TYR A 382 27.73 6.27 -0.71
CA TYR A 382 28.88 5.43 -0.36
C TYR A 382 30.13 5.84 -1.13
N HIS A 383 29.96 6.27 -2.38
CA HIS A 383 31.03 6.69 -3.26
C HIS A 383 30.64 7.93 -4.06
N GLY A 384 31.62 8.80 -4.28
CA GLY A 384 31.47 10.02 -5.07
C GLY A 384 32.82 10.57 -5.51
N SER A 385 32.81 11.76 -6.10
CA SER A 385 34.02 12.38 -6.67
C SER A 385 35.16 12.57 -5.66
N TRP A 386 34.83 12.68 -4.37
CA TRP A 386 35.79 12.78 -3.25
C TRP A 386 36.71 11.56 -3.11
N ASP A 387 36.34 10.40 -3.66
CA ASP A 387 37.20 9.21 -3.65
C ASP A 387 38.35 9.29 -4.67
N GLY A 388 38.29 10.22 -5.63
CA GLY A 388 39.24 10.33 -6.74
C GLY A 388 39.20 9.15 -7.72
N LYS A 389 38.18 8.29 -7.60
CA LYS A 389 37.94 7.10 -8.42
C LYS A 389 36.45 6.78 -8.47
N THR A 390 36.02 6.08 -9.51
CA THR A 390 34.63 5.62 -9.68
C THR A 390 34.22 4.65 -8.57
N GLY A 391 33.00 4.81 -8.07
CA GLY A 391 32.34 3.87 -7.16
C GLY A 391 30.84 4.10 -7.18
N HIS A 392 30.06 3.07 -6.84
CA HIS A 392 28.61 3.14 -6.96
C HIS A 392 27.98 3.96 -5.82
N ASN A 393 26.96 4.76 -6.12
CA ASN A 393 26.28 5.61 -5.14
C ASN A 393 25.67 4.80 -3.97
N SER A 394 24.93 3.74 -4.31
CA SER A 394 24.03 3.03 -3.41
C SER A 394 24.03 1.49 -3.61
N PRO A 395 25.19 0.80 -3.63
CA PRO A 395 25.23 -0.65 -3.89
C PRO A 395 24.49 -1.44 -2.81
N LEU A 396 23.71 -2.46 -3.20
CA LEU A 396 22.98 -3.31 -2.26
C LEU A 396 23.93 -4.21 -1.46
N TYR A 397 24.92 -4.80 -2.15
CA TYR A 397 25.98 -5.62 -1.58
C TYR A 397 27.35 -5.12 -2.01
N GLY A 398 28.40 -5.42 -1.25
CA GLY A 398 29.79 -5.13 -1.59
C GLY A 398 30.40 -6.15 -2.55
N MET A 399 31.54 -5.83 -3.18
CA MET A 399 32.25 -6.78 -4.04
C MET A 399 33.18 -7.69 -3.26
N HIS A 400 33.25 -8.97 -3.65
CA HIS A 400 34.15 -9.92 -2.98
C HIS A 400 35.63 -9.51 -3.11
N LYS A 401 36.01 -8.91 -4.25
CA LYS A 401 37.39 -8.51 -4.56
C LYS A 401 37.79 -7.12 -4.04
N GLU A 402 36.96 -6.44 -3.25
CA GLU A 402 37.29 -5.14 -2.68
C GLU A 402 38.24 -5.21 -1.47
N ARG A 403 38.99 -4.12 -1.26
CA ARG A 403 39.76 -3.94 -0.02
C ARG A 403 38.79 -3.92 1.17
N LYS A 404 39.20 -4.52 2.30
CA LYS A 404 38.35 -4.76 3.48
C LYS A 404 37.46 -3.56 3.88
N LYS A 405 37.99 -2.33 3.86
CA LYS A 405 37.22 -1.12 4.24
C LYS A 405 36.04 -0.80 3.32
N TYR A 406 36.11 -1.15 2.04
CA TYR A 406 35.06 -0.85 1.04
C TYR A 406 34.01 -1.96 0.97
N ARG A 407 34.32 -3.17 1.48
CA ARG A 407 33.37 -4.28 1.54
C ARG A 407 32.17 -4.01 2.46
N GLU A 408 32.27 -3.03 3.34
CA GLU A 408 31.20 -2.62 4.26
C GLU A 408 30.41 -1.40 3.75
N TRP A 409 30.79 -0.80 2.62
CA TRP A 409 30.13 0.40 2.07
C TRP A 409 29.00 -0.02 1.11
N ASN A 410 27.96 -0.62 1.67
CA ASN A 410 26.77 -1.08 0.96
C ASN A 410 25.58 -1.16 1.91
N ILE A 411 24.37 -1.15 1.34
CA ILE A 411 23.10 -1.18 2.08
C ILE A 411 23.08 -2.33 3.09
N ASN A 412 23.38 -3.56 2.66
CA ASN A 412 23.33 -4.73 3.55
C ASN A 412 24.20 -4.55 4.80
N SER A 413 25.47 -4.19 4.62
CA SER A 413 26.41 -4.04 5.73
C SER A 413 26.03 -2.89 6.67
N SER A 414 25.63 -1.74 6.13
CA SER A 414 25.24 -0.58 6.91
C SER A 414 24.00 -0.83 7.76
N MET A 415 23.01 -1.54 7.23
CA MET A 415 21.81 -1.87 7.99
C MET A 415 22.10 -2.89 9.09
N GLU A 416 22.94 -3.90 8.81
CA GLU A 416 23.36 -4.87 9.83
C GLU A 416 24.15 -4.22 10.98
N VAL A 417 24.93 -3.17 10.73
CA VAL A 417 25.60 -2.41 11.82
C VAL A 417 24.58 -1.78 12.78
N TRP A 418 23.49 -1.20 12.27
CA TRP A 418 22.45 -0.63 13.14
C TRP A 418 21.75 -1.70 13.99
N VAL A 419 21.54 -2.89 13.42
CA VAL A 419 20.96 -4.05 14.13
C VAL A 419 21.94 -4.60 15.17
N GLU A 420 23.22 -4.76 14.82
CA GLU A 420 24.32 -5.18 15.71
C GLU A 420 24.42 -4.28 16.94
N LEU A 421 24.24 -2.97 16.74
CA LEU A 421 24.28 -1.96 17.80
C LEU A 421 22.96 -1.78 18.57
N GLY A 422 21.95 -2.63 18.31
CA GLY A 422 20.74 -2.74 19.13
C GLY A 422 19.49 -2.03 18.61
N CYS A 423 19.46 -1.58 17.36
CA CYS A 423 18.25 -1.00 16.78
C CYS A 423 17.33 -2.11 16.19
N PRO A 424 16.03 -2.15 16.54
CA PRO A 424 15.11 -3.12 15.97
C PRO A 424 14.92 -2.93 14.45
N ARG A 425 14.97 -4.02 13.67
CA ARG A 425 14.87 -4.00 12.19
C ARG A 425 13.61 -3.29 11.72
N GLU A 426 12.51 -3.53 12.42
CA GLU A 426 11.20 -3.00 12.13
C GLU A 426 11.07 -1.49 12.36
N LYS A 427 12.06 -0.85 13.01
CA LYS A 427 12.20 0.62 13.12
C LYS A 427 13.11 1.22 12.05
N LEU A 428 13.93 0.43 11.38
CA LEU A 428 14.91 0.90 10.41
C LEU A 428 14.30 1.00 9.02
N ASN A 429 14.52 2.12 8.34
CA ASN A 429 14.21 2.31 6.93
C ASN A 429 15.51 2.36 6.10
N ILE A 430 15.57 1.63 4.98
CA ILE A 430 16.71 1.71 4.05
C ILE A 430 16.58 2.92 3.12
N GLY A 431 17.69 3.49 2.67
CA GLY A 431 17.71 4.63 1.77
C GLY A 431 17.75 4.30 0.28
N LEU A 432 16.95 5.05 -0.49
CA LEU A 432 16.98 5.13 -1.94
C LEU A 432 17.32 6.56 -2.39
N SER A 433 18.16 6.64 -3.41
CA SER A 433 18.51 7.90 -4.07
C SER A 433 17.89 7.94 -5.47
N ALA A 434 17.08 8.95 -5.75
CA ALA A 434 16.59 9.28 -7.10
C ALA A 434 17.65 10.07 -7.91
N TYR A 435 18.93 9.87 -7.63
CA TYR A 435 20.06 10.47 -8.32
C TYR A 435 21.23 9.49 -8.40
N GLY A 436 22.18 9.79 -9.27
CA GLY A 436 23.44 9.08 -9.41
C GLY A 436 24.65 9.94 -9.10
N ARG A 437 25.75 9.28 -8.75
CA ARG A 437 27.08 9.89 -8.64
C ARG A 437 27.84 9.69 -9.95
N ALA A 438 28.22 10.79 -10.58
CA ALA A 438 28.75 10.85 -11.93
C ALA A 438 30.23 11.25 -11.97
N PHE A 439 30.99 10.59 -12.83
CA PHE A 439 32.44 10.66 -12.87
C PHE A 439 32.97 10.88 -14.29
N SER A 440 33.96 11.75 -14.41
CA SER A 440 34.77 11.91 -15.61
C SER A 440 36.00 11.01 -15.54
N LEU A 441 36.13 10.08 -16.48
CA LEU A 441 37.20 9.08 -16.50
C LEU A 441 38.51 9.65 -17.06
N PHE A 442 39.58 9.53 -16.28
CA PHE A 442 40.93 9.76 -16.78
C PHE A 442 41.36 8.59 -17.68
N GLY A 443 42.20 8.87 -18.68
CA GLY A 443 42.85 7.80 -19.44
C GLY A 443 43.91 7.10 -18.59
N GLU A 444 43.89 5.77 -18.50
CA GLU A 444 45.09 5.04 -18.06
C GLU A 444 46.06 4.99 -19.23
N THR A 445 47.22 5.61 -19.10
CA THR A 445 48.31 5.43 -20.06
C THR A 445 49.02 4.11 -19.77
N GLY A 446 49.15 3.26 -20.79
CA GLY A 446 49.95 2.03 -20.73
C GLY A 446 50.76 1.86 -22.01
N MET A 447 51.85 1.10 -21.98
CA MET A 447 52.59 0.73 -23.19
C MET A 447 52.00 -0.55 -23.79
N GLY A 448 51.65 -0.52 -25.08
CA GLY A 448 51.40 -1.72 -25.88
C GLY A 448 52.17 -1.63 -27.19
N ASN A 449 52.93 -2.67 -27.53
CA ASN A 449 53.81 -2.73 -28.70
C ASN A 449 54.71 -1.48 -28.85
N GLY A 450 55.27 -0.96 -27.75
CA GLY A 450 56.14 0.22 -27.76
C GLY A 450 55.45 1.57 -28.01
N LYS A 451 54.11 1.62 -28.09
CA LYS A 451 53.33 2.87 -28.19
C LYS A 451 52.55 3.15 -26.91
N LEU A 452 52.40 4.44 -26.60
CA LEU A 452 51.50 4.92 -25.55
C LEU A 452 50.05 4.62 -25.96
N ILE A 453 49.37 3.76 -25.21
CA ILE A 453 47.95 3.44 -25.36
C ILE A 453 47.22 4.04 -24.18
N ILE A 454 46.18 4.84 -24.44
CA ILE A 454 45.22 5.25 -23.42
C ILE A 454 44.16 4.15 -23.30
N LYS A 455 44.32 3.25 -22.32
CA LYS A 455 43.29 2.30 -21.93
C LYS A 455 42.30 3.01 -21.00
N LYS A 456 41.16 3.46 -21.54
CA LYS A 456 40.05 3.89 -20.69
C LYS A 456 39.30 2.65 -20.22
N LYS A 457 39.61 2.16 -19.03
CA LYS A 457 38.83 1.10 -18.39
C LYS A 457 37.62 1.77 -17.73
N SER A 458 36.41 1.37 -18.10
CA SER A 458 35.17 1.94 -17.56
C SER A 458 34.57 1.07 -16.45
N SER A 459 35.42 0.62 -15.54
CA SER A 459 35.08 -0.25 -14.40
C SER A 459 35.10 0.52 -13.08
N ILE A 460 34.52 -0.07 -12.04
CA ILE A 460 34.62 0.44 -10.67
C ILE A 460 36.09 0.52 -10.22
N GLY A 461 36.40 1.50 -9.37
CA GLY A 461 37.74 1.75 -8.84
C GLY A 461 38.72 2.47 -9.77
N VAL A 462 38.28 2.91 -10.95
CA VAL A 462 39.13 3.62 -11.91
C VAL A 462 39.27 5.08 -11.53
N LYS A 463 40.48 5.65 -11.67
CA LYS A 463 40.76 7.05 -11.33
C LYS A 463 39.83 7.99 -12.12
N ALA A 464 39.19 8.91 -11.42
CA ALA A 464 38.21 9.81 -12.00
C ALA A 464 38.05 11.10 -11.18
N SER A 465 37.50 12.15 -11.80
CA SER A 465 37.02 13.35 -11.12
C SER A 465 35.49 13.43 -11.19
N ALA A 466 34.90 14.45 -10.58
CA ALA A 466 33.49 14.77 -10.81
C ALA A 466 33.22 14.93 -12.32
N ALA A 467 32.11 14.37 -12.80
CA ALA A 467 31.59 14.72 -14.11
C ALA A 467 31.08 16.17 -14.12
N GLU A 468 30.89 16.72 -15.31
CA GLU A 468 30.25 18.03 -15.46
C GLU A 468 28.86 18.05 -14.82
N ALA A 469 28.46 19.23 -14.37
CA ALA A 469 27.17 19.42 -13.74
C ALA A 469 26.01 19.14 -14.70
N GLY A 470 24.97 18.49 -14.19
CA GLY A 470 23.71 18.33 -14.91
C GLY A 470 23.07 19.67 -15.25
N LYS A 471 22.28 19.70 -16.33
CA LYS A 471 21.57 20.91 -16.80
C LYS A 471 20.68 21.51 -15.71
N TYR A 472 20.03 20.66 -14.92
CA TYR A 472 18.98 21.01 -13.98
C TYR A 472 19.45 20.97 -12.53
N THR A 473 20.20 19.93 -12.14
CA THR A 473 20.77 19.82 -10.79
C THR A 473 21.89 20.83 -10.56
N ARG A 474 22.65 21.17 -11.60
CA ARG A 474 23.74 22.16 -11.59
C ARG A 474 24.84 21.88 -10.56
N GLU A 475 25.00 20.62 -10.18
CA GLU A 475 26.04 20.15 -9.27
C GLU A 475 26.99 19.18 -9.97
N ALA A 476 28.29 19.48 -9.97
CA ALA A 476 29.29 18.63 -10.60
C ALA A 476 29.37 17.27 -9.90
N GLY A 477 29.28 16.20 -10.68
CA GLY A 477 29.31 14.83 -10.17
C GLY A 477 28.01 14.29 -9.59
N VAL A 478 26.90 15.04 -9.72
CA VAL A 478 25.55 14.59 -9.39
C VAL A 478 24.66 14.72 -10.61
N LEU A 479 23.83 13.71 -10.88
CA LEU A 479 22.80 13.75 -11.91
C LEU A 479 21.50 13.18 -11.34
N ALA A 480 20.39 13.90 -11.51
CA ALA A 480 19.06 13.38 -11.20
C ALA A 480 18.71 12.15 -12.06
N TYR A 481 17.77 11.31 -11.65
CA TYR A 481 17.35 10.15 -12.42
C TYR A 481 16.87 10.55 -13.84
N TYR A 482 16.05 11.61 -13.93
CA TYR A 482 15.60 12.13 -15.22
C TYR A 482 16.73 12.71 -16.07
N GLU A 483 17.79 13.27 -15.47
CA GLU A 483 18.98 13.74 -16.21
C GLU A 483 19.77 12.58 -16.80
N ILE A 484 19.84 11.46 -16.07
CA ILE A 484 20.47 10.23 -16.55
C ILE A 484 19.67 9.67 -17.73
N CYS A 485 18.33 9.62 -17.64
CA CYS A 485 17.47 9.22 -18.75
C CYS A 485 17.64 10.12 -19.99
N GLU A 486 17.63 11.44 -19.80
CA GLU A 486 17.85 12.40 -20.89
C GLU A 486 19.22 12.21 -21.55
N LEU A 487 20.27 11.97 -20.75
CA LEU A 487 21.62 11.71 -21.22
C LEU A 487 21.73 10.41 -22.02
N LEU A 488 21.01 9.37 -21.61
CA LEU A 488 20.95 8.09 -22.31
C LEU A 488 20.19 8.22 -23.65
N ALA A 489 19.09 8.97 -23.67
CA ALA A 489 18.31 9.23 -24.87
C ALA A 489 19.09 10.05 -25.92
N LYS A 490 19.86 11.07 -25.48
CA LYS A 490 20.63 11.94 -26.38
C LYS A 490 21.89 11.30 -26.94
N ASN A 491 22.52 10.38 -26.22
CA ASN A 491 23.82 9.83 -26.61
C ASN A 491 23.86 8.29 -26.48
N PRO A 492 23.62 7.56 -27.59
CA PRO A 492 23.63 6.09 -27.61
C PRO A 492 24.98 5.44 -27.24
N SER A 493 26.08 6.21 -27.17
CA SER A 493 27.37 5.70 -26.70
C SER A 493 27.42 5.50 -25.18
N ASN A 494 26.52 6.16 -24.44
CA ASN A 494 26.30 5.91 -23.03
C ASN A 494 25.41 4.67 -22.89
N ARG A 495 25.99 3.58 -22.36
CA ARG A 495 25.27 2.32 -22.18
C ARG A 495 25.05 2.04 -20.70
N VAL A 496 23.87 1.52 -20.39
CA VAL A 496 23.54 0.99 -19.07
C VAL A 496 24.07 -0.44 -18.97
N PHE A 497 24.81 -0.72 -17.91
CA PHE A 497 25.29 -2.05 -17.55
C PHE A 497 24.72 -2.45 -16.19
N TRP A 498 24.66 -3.75 -15.93
CA TRP A 498 24.19 -4.29 -14.65
C TRP A 498 25.35 -4.91 -13.87
N HIS A 499 25.62 -4.41 -12.66
CA HIS A 499 26.61 -5.00 -11.78
C HIS A 499 25.99 -6.12 -10.94
N ARG A 500 26.25 -7.38 -11.29
CA ARG A 500 25.60 -8.55 -10.68
C ARG A 500 25.84 -8.67 -9.17
N GLU A 501 27.07 -8.52 -8.69
CA GLU A 501 27.39 -8.66 -7.26
C GLU A 501 26.77 -7.54 -6.42
N MET A 502 26.64 -6.32 -6.96
CA MET A 502 26.15 -5.16 -6.21
C MET A 502 24.62 -4.97 -6.37
N SER A 503 23.99 -5.70 -7.29
CA SER A 503 22.57 -5.60 -7.66
C SER A 503 22.11 -4.19 -8.06
N VAL A 504 22.92 -3.49 -8.85
CA VAL A 504 22.66 -2.09 -9.26
C VAL A 504 23.12 -1.82 -10.71
N PRO A 505 22.50 -0.86 -11.40
CA PRO A 505 22.91 -0.44 -12.73
C PRO A 505 24.06 0.59 -12.67
N TYR A 506 24.77 0.77 -13.77
CA TYR A 506 25.65 1.91 -13.96
C TYR A 506 25.70 2.30 -15.44
N VAL A 507 25.87 3.60 -15.72
CA VAL A 507 26.19 4.07 -17.07
C VAL A 507 27.69 4.04 -17.24
N SER A 508 28.15 3.60 -18.41
CA SER A 508 29.57 3.64 -18.78
C SER A 508 29.74 3.98 -20.26
N SER A 509 30.64 4.92 -20.54
CA SER A 509 31.15 5.23 -21.88
C SER A 509 32.66 5.47 -21.84
N LYS A 510 33.24 6.04 -22.91
CA LYS A 510 34.69 6.31 -22.97
C LYS A 510 35.14 7.30 -21.90
N SER A 511 34.34 8.31 -21.54
CA SER A 511 34.76 9.39 -20.64
C SER A 511 33.85 9.56 -19.42
N LEU A 512 32.76 8.82 -19.36
CA LEU A 512 31.73 8.99 -18.34
C LEU A 512 31.45 7.66 -17.64
N TRP A 513 31.29 7.73 -16.32
CA TRP A 513 30.79 6.64 -15.51
C TRP A 513 29.79 7.17 -14.49
N ILE A 514 28.63 6.54 -14.35
CA ILE A 514 27.58 6.98 -13.41
C ILE A 514 27.04 5.77 -12.66
N GLY A 515 27.14 5.79 -11.32
CA GLY A 515 26.46 4.81 -10.46
C GLY A 515 25.15 5.38 -9.95
N PHE A 516 24.03 4.70 -10.23
CA PHE A 516 22.68 5.22 -9.97
C PHE A 516 21.70 4.08 -9.68
N ASP A 517 20.47 4.41 -9.32
CA ASP A 517 19.37 3.45 -9.20
C ASP A 517 18.39 3.58 -10.38
N ASN A 518 17.82 2.45 -10.80
CA ASN A 518 16.69 2.41 -11.73
C ASN A 518 15.55 1.57 -11.14
N VAL A 519 14.43 1.46 -11.86
CA VAL A 519 13.26 0.67 -11.42
C VAL A 519 13.65 -0.76 -10.98
N ARG A 520 14.56 -1.42 -11.72
CA ARG A 520 15.02 -2.78 -11.38
C ARG A 520 15.77 -2.83 -10.05
N SER A 521 16.74 -1.94 -9.81
CA SER A 521 17.47 -1.96 -8.54
C SER A 521 16.62 -1.53 -7.36
N VAL A 522 15.70 -0.58 -7.56
CA VAL A 522 14.70 -0.21 -6.54
C VAL A 522 13.84 -1.42 -6.17
N THR A 523 13.32 -2.16 -7.15
CA THR A 523 12.54 -3.38 -6.90
C THR A 523 13.32 -4.40 -6.06
N LEU A 524 14.57 -4.69 -6.43
CA LEU A 524 15.43 -5.62 -5.68
C LEU A 524 15.73 -5.15 -4.26
N LYS A 525 15.92 -3.84 -4.06
CA LYS A 525 16.12 -3.26 -2.72
C LYS A 525 14.87 -3.37 -1.86
N MET A 526 13.67 -3.24 -2.43
CA MET A 526 12.42 -3.45 -1.69
C MET A 526 12.18 -4.93 -1.36
N GLN A 527 12.58 -5.85 -2.24
CA GLN A 527 12.57 -7.28 -1.93
C GLN A 527 13.54 -7.60 -0.79
N PHE A 528 14.77 -7.09 -0.84
CA PHE A 528 15.73 -7.18 0.25
C PHE A 528 15.17 -6.64 1.58
N LEU A 529 14.56 -5.45 1.54
CA LEU A 529 13.90 -4.81 2.69
C LEU A 529 12.88 -5.77 3.33
N LYS A 530 11.99 -6.35 2.50
CA LYS A 530 10.96 -7.30 2.91
C LYS A 530 11.56 -8.57 3.52
N GLU A 531 12.53 -9.18 2.84
CA GLU A 531 13.20 -10.42 3.25
C GLU A 531 13.92 -10.28 4.59
N HIS A 532 14.50 -9.11 4.86
CA HIS A 532 15.28 -8.84 6.07
C HIS A 532 14.46 -8.16 7.17
N GLY A 533 13.13 -8.05 7.01
CA GLY A 533 12.23 -7.55 8.05
C GLY A 533 12.43 -6.06 8.40
N TYR A 534 12.96 -5.25 7.49
CA TYR A 534 13.11 -3.82 7.70
C TYR A 534 11.77 -3.09 7.64
N GLY A 535 11.66 -1.96 8.33
CA GLY A 535 10.37 -1.30 8.54
C GLY A 535 9.87 -0.42 7.39
N GLY A 536 10.72 -0.08 6.43
CA GLY A 536 10.34 0.77 5.31
C GLY A 536 11.53 1.33 4.53
N VAL A 537 11.25 2.37 3.75
CA VAL A 537 12.19 3.04 2.86
C VAL A 537 12.17 4.55 3.06
N ILE A 538 13.34 5.18 3.04
CA ILE A 538 13.54 6.62 2.85
C ILE A 538 13.93 6.88 1.38
N ILE A 539 13.29 7.86 0.73
CA ILE A 539 13.57 8.20 -0.67
C ILE A 539 13.98 9.67 -0.77
N TRP A 540 15.21 9.90 -1.23
CA TRP A 540 15.77 11.20 -1.53
C TRP A 540 15.92 11.38 -3.05
N SER A 541 15.16 12.24 -3.73
CA SER A 541 14.01 13.04 -3.29
C SER A 541 13.03 13.18 -4.47
N PHE A 542 11.82 13.68 -4.24
CA PHE A 542 10.78 13.76 -5.28
C PHE A 542 11.26 14.51 -6.54
N ASP A 543 12.02 15.58 -6.35
CA ASP A 543 12.44 16.49 -7.40
C ASP A 543 13.60 15.96 -8.26
N LEU A 544 14.08 14.76 -7.96
CA LEU A 544 15.16 14.08 -8.70
C LEU A 544 14.64 12.87 -9.49
N ASP A 545 13.40 12.44 -9.26
CA ASP A 545 12.73 11.43 -10.07
C ASP A 545 12.01 12.04 -11.28
N ASP A 546 11.62 11.23 -12.25
CA ASP A 546 10.88 11.70 -13.44
C ASP A 546 9.42 11.98 -13.10
N LYS A 547 9.15 13.18 -12.58
CA LYS A 547 7.79 13.68 -12.29
C LYS A 547 6.86 13.63 -13.51
N ILE A 548 7.37 13.91 -14.71
CA ILE A 548 6.55 14.03 -15.93
C ILE A 548 6.19 12.63 -16.42
N GLY A 549 7.15 11.71 -16.38
CA GLY A 549 7.00 10.31 -16.75
C GLY A 549 7.41 9.96 -18.18
N ASP A 550 7.59 10.98 -19.01
CA ASP A 550 7.95 10.84 -20.43
C ASP A 550 9.45 10.98 -20.70
N ILE A 551 10.26 11.41 -19.72
CA ILE A 551 11.71 11.58 -19.91
C ILE A 551 12.39 10.21 -19.91
N CYS A 552 12.01 9.36 -18.95
CA CYS A 552 12.45 7.98 -18.89
C CYS A 552 11.52 7.04 -19.68
N ASN A 553 10.32 7.49 -20.07
CA ASN A 553 9.25 6.67 -20.64
C ASN A 553 8.79 5.53 -19.71
N GLU A 554 8.75 5.81 -18.40
CA GLU A 554 8.41 4.84 -17.35
C GLU A 554 7.17 5.26 -16.53
N GLY A 555 6.49 6.35 -16.95
CA GLY A 555 5.40 6.97 -16.20
C GLY A 555 5.90 7.85 -15.05
N PRO A 556 5.02 8.66 -14.43
CA PRO A 556 5.44 9.66 -13.44
C PRO A 556 5.95 9.01 -12.16
N PHE A 557 7.00 9.60 -11.58
CA PHE A 557 7.69 9.13 -10.38
C PHE A 557 8.02 7.62 -10.41
N PRO A 558 8.73 7.12 -11.45
CA PRO A 558 8.92 5.70 -11.68
C PRO A 558 9.64 4.98 -10.53
N LEU A 559 10.62 5.62 -9.88
CA LEU A 559 11.35 5.02 -8.76
C LEU A 559 10.46 4.94 -7.51
N PHE A 560 9.68 5.99 -7.23
CA PHE A 560 8.74 6.00 -6.09
C PHE A 560 7.61 4.98 -6.31
N ASN A 561 7.07 4.89 -7.52
CA ASN A 561 6.04 3.93 -7.86
C ASN A 561 6.55 2.48 -7.84
N ALA A 562 7.81 2.24 -8.24
CA ALA A 562 8.44 0.94 -8.05
C ALA A 562 8.50 0.54 -6.57
N ALA A 563 8.93 1.48 -5.70
CA ALA A 563 8.96 1.25 -4.26
C ALA A 563 7.56 1.00 -3.68
N LYS A 564 6.57 1.83 -4.05
CA LYS A 564 5.17 1.67 -3.64
C LYS A 564 4.60 0.32 -4.04
N ARG A 565 4.75 -0.07 -5.31
CA ARG A 565 4.25 -1.35 -5.83
C ARG A 565 4.83 -2.53 -5.04
N GLU A 566 6.14 -2.56 -4.83
CA GLU A 566 6.77 -3.67 -4.11
C GLU A 566 6.40 -3.73 -2.63
N LEU A 567 6.26 -2.59 -1.97
CA LEU A 567 5.95 -2.52 -0.54
C LEU A 567 4.45 -2.67 -0.22
N LEU A 568 3.59 -2.60 -1.23
CA LEU A 568 2.18 -2.99 -1.11
C LEU A 568 1.95 -4.49 -1.34
N ILE A 569 2.95 -5.20 -1.88
CA ILE A 569 2.94 -6.65 -2.07
C ILE A 569 3.54 -7.31 -0.81
N LEU A 570 2.74 -8.08 -0.08
CA LEU A 570 3.19 -8.79 1.13
C LEU A 570 4.31 -9.82 0.78
N PRO A 571 5.32 -10.03 1.65
CA PRO A 571 6.41 -11.00 1.40
C PRO A 571 5.95 -12.46 1.41
N ASP A 572 6.49 -13.28 0.51
CA ASP A 572 6.24 -14.73 0.40
C ASP A 572 6.57 -15.51 1.69
N HIS A 573 7.45 -15.00 2.54
CA HIS A 573 7.82 -15.65 3.81
C HIS A 573 6.65 -15.69 4.82
N LEU A 574 5.70 -14.75 4.73
CA LEU A 574 4.44 -14.78 5.49
C LEU A 574 3.37 -15.68 4.82
N ALA A 575 3.57 -16.06 3.56
CA ALA A 575 2.81 -17.14 2.91
C ALA A 575 3.34 -18.53 3.33
N ASN A 576 4.65 -18.64 3.61
CA ASN A 576 5.26 -19.88 4.11
C ASN A 576 5.04 -20.13 5.61
N MET A 577 4.82 -19.11 6.45
CA MET A 577 4.36 -19.34 7.85
C MET A 577 2.99 -20.02 7.90
N ASN A 578 2.12 -19.75 6.92
CA ASN A 578 0.85 -20.47 6.79
C ASN A 578 1.04 -21.96 6.47
N LYS A 579 2.20 -22.37 5.94
CA LYS A 579 2.52 -23.78 5.68
C LYS A 579 2.78 -24.54 6.98
N LYS A 580 3.38 -23.89 7.98
CA LYS A 580 3.59 -24.47 9.31
C LYS A 580 2.27 -24.66 10.08
N CYS A 581 1.27 -23.80 9.84
CA CYS A 581 -0.09 -24.01 10.35
C CYS A 581 -0.89 -25.07 9.56
N LEU A 582 -0.42 -25.47 8.38
CA LEU A 582 -1.03 -26.50 7.53
C LEU A 582 -0.38 -27.89 7.71
N ASP A 583 0.84 -27.95 8.24
CA ASP A 583 1.61 -29.19 8.39
C ASP A 583 1.50 -29.82 9.79
N ASP A 584 0.92 -29.15 10.79
CA ASP A 584 0.59 -29.77 12.07
C ASP A 584 -0.69 -30.62 11.93
N ASN A 585 -0.49 -31.87 11.51
CA ASN A 585 -1.42 -33.00 11.56
C ASN A 585 -1.88 -33.32 13.01
N SER A 586 -2.39 -32.34 13.74
CA SER A 586 -3.13 -32.56 14.97
C SER A 586 -4.61 -32.74 14.63
N THR A 587 -5.01 -34.01 14.59
CA THR A 587 -6.41 -34.45 14.65
C THR A 587 -7.16 -33.67 15.73
N PHE A 588 -7.94 -32.68 15.32
CA PHE A 588 -8.98 -32.11 16.17
C PHE A 588 -10.18 -33.04 16.08
N SER A 589 -10.30 -33.92 17.07
CA SER A 589 -11.45 -34.80 17.25
C SER A 589 -12.71 -33.95 17.45
N ILE A 590 -13.67 -34.09 16.54
CA ILE A 590 -15.05 -33.70 16.82
C ILE A 590 -15.69 -34.90 17.52
N ASP A 591 -15.66 -34.89 18.84
CA ASP A 591 -16.50 -35.79 19.63
C ASP A 591 -17.87 -35.15 19.87
N TYR A 592 -18.88 -35.98 19.59
CA TYR A 592 -20.27 -35.98 20.07
C TYR A 592 -21.31 -35.00 19.49
N LEU A 593 -22.11 -35.49 18.53
CA LEU A 593 -23.45 -36.03 18.84
C LEU A 593 -24.05 -36.84 17.66
N HIS A 594 -24.49 -38.05 18.01
CA HIS A 594 -25.10 -39.13 17.22
C HIS A 594 -26.05 -38.76 16.05
N SER A 595 -25.80 -39.36 14.87
CA SER A 595 -26.80 -40.18 14.16
C SER A 595 -26.10 -41.13 13.16
N GLN A 596 -26.11 -42.42 13.49
CA GLN A 596 -25.31 -43.45 12.80
C GLN A 596 -25.92 -43.95 11.47
N SER A 597 -26.93 -43.27 10.91
CA SER A 597 -27.59 -43.69 9.66
C SER A 597 -27.07 -43.00 8.40
N LEU A 598 -26.34 -41.88 8.52
CA LEU A 598 -25.82 -41.12 7.38
C LEU A 598 -24.48 -41.66 6.83
N LEU A 599 -23.65 -42.23 7.70
CA LEU A 599 -22.31 -42.71 7.32
C LEU A 599 -22.34 -44.00 6.49
N THR A 600 -23.33 -44.86 6.70
CA THR A 600 -23.49 -46.09 5.92
C THR A 600 -23.90 -45.78 4.48
N THR A 601 -24.73 -44.76 4.28
CA THR A 601 -25.20 -44.33 2.96
C THR A 601 -24.11 -43.60 2.16
N MET A 602 -23.21 -42.86 2.83
CA MET A 602 -22.12 -42.14 2.15
C MET A 602 -20.95 -43.06 1.72
N SER A 603 -20.76 -44.20 2.38
CA SER A 603 -19.71 -45.17 2.01
C SER A 603 -20.00 -45.92 0.70
N GLU A 604 -21.27 -46.07 0.29
CA GLU A 604 -21.62 -46.71 -0.99
C GLU A 604 -21.58 -45.73 -2.17
N ILE A 605 -21.63 -44.42 -1.91
CA ILE A 605 -21.66 -43.35 -2.92
C ILE A 605 -20.30 -43.12 -3.59
N ASN A 606 -19.18 -43.44 -2.92
CA ASN A 606 -17.86 -43.11 -3.43
C ASN A 606 -17.37 -44.01 -4.59
N ASN A 607 -18.13 -45.03 -4.97
CA ASN A 607 -17.66 -46.08 -5.89
C ASN A 607 -18.31 -46.12 -7.28
N ARG A 608 -19.19 -45.18 -7.69
CA ARG A 608 -19.73 -45.18 -9.08
C ARG A 608 -19.91 -43.78 -9.67
N ASN A 609 -19.12 -43.46 -10.70
CA ASN A 609 -19.23 -42.26 -11.52
C ASN A 609 -20.37 -42.37 -12.53
N ASN A 610 -21.49 -41.66 -12.30
CA ASN A 610 -22.42 -41.31 -13.37
C ASN A 610 -23.31 -40.11 -12.98
N ASP A 611 -23.30 -39.03 -13.78
CA ASP A 611 -23.95 -37.76 -13.46
C ASP A 611 -25.49 -37.78 -13.56
N TYR A 612 -26.08 -38.78 -14.23
CA TYR A 612 -27.53 -38.90 -14.36
C TYR A 612 -28.24 -39.31 -13.05
N ILE A 613 -27.53 -39.94 -12.10
CA ILE A 613 -28.11 -40.35 -10.81
C ILE A 613 -28.23 -39.17 -9.83
N LYS A 614 -27.46 -38.09 -10.00
CA LYS A 614 -27.46 -36.93 -9.07
C LYS A 614 -28.78 -36.16 -9.07
N VAL A 615 -29.42 -36.02 -10.23
CA VAL A 615 -30.74 -35.36 -10.34
C VAL A 615 -31.83 -36.25 -9.75
N GLU A 616 -31.76 -37.57 -9.92
CA GLU A 616 -32.72 -38.51 -9.33
C GLU A 616 -32.56 -38.60 -7.80
N LEU A 617 -31.34 -38.46 -7.28
CA LEU A 617 -31.03 -38.47 -5.84
C LEU A 617 -31.53 -37.20 -5.14
N VAL A 618 -31.32 -36.01 -5.72
CA VAL A 618 -31.89 -34.74 -5.22
C VAL A 618 -33.42 -34.80 -5.26
N THR A 619 -34.00 -35.39 -6.31
CA THR A 619 -35.45 -35.55 -6.43
C THR A 619 -36.02 -36.56 -5.42
N LYS A 620 -35.31 -37.66 -5.12
CA LYS A 620 -35.70 -38.66 -4.10
C LYS A 620 -35.52 -38.15 -2.66
N LEU A 621 -34.47 -37.36 -2.39
CA LEU A 621 -34.27 -36.65 -1.12
C LEU A 621 -35.37 -35.61 -0.89
N LEU A 622 -35.70 -34.81 -1.90
CA LEU A 622 -36.80 -33.83 -1.82
C LEU A 622 -38.17 -34.50 -1.61
N LYS A 623 -38.43 -35.66 -2.23
CA LYS A 623 -39.67 -36.44 -2.03
C LYS A 623 -39.75 -37.16 -0.68
N HIS A 624 -38.63 -37.48 -0.03
CA HIS A 624 -38.63 -38.12 1.29
C HIS A 624 -38.94 -37.12 2.42
N PHE A 625 -38.66 -35.83 2.22
CA PHE A 625 -38.85 -34.77 3.21
C PHE A 625 -40.06 -33.85 2.95
N LEU A 626 -40.75 -34.03 1.83
CA LEU A 626 -42.03 -33.38 1.53
C LEU A 626 -43.12 -34.45 1.44
N PRO A 627 -43.85 -34.76 2.53
CA PRO A 627 -45.11 -35.48 2.40
C PRO A 627 -46.11 -34.55 1.68
N ASP A 628 -46.97 -35.15 0.85
CA ASP A 628 -48.00 -34.49 0.02
C ASP A 628 -49.10 -33.76 0.80
N ASP A 629 -48.93 -33.44 2.08
CA ASP A 629 -50.00 -32.86 2.88
C ASP A 629 -49.92 -31.34 3.06
N LYS A 630 -51.09 -30.73 2.83
CA LYS A 630 -51.34 -29.30 2.82
C LYS A 630 -51.25 -28.74 4.23
N SER A 631 -50.06 -28.33 4.65
CA SER A 631 -49.80 -27.17 5.53
C SER A 631 -48.46 -27.37 6.22
N THR A 632 -47.46 -26.58 5.85
CA THR A 632 -46.21 -26.54 6.63
C THR A 632 -45.68 -25.11 6.67
N ARG A 633 -45.83 -24.48 7.84
CA ARG A 633 -45.02 -23.32 8.24
C ARG A 633 -43.55 -23.76 8.18
N LEU A 634 -42.72 -23.02 7.45
CA LEU A 634 -41.28 -23.26 7.39
C LEU A 634 -40.70 -23.26 8.82
N SER A 635 -40.21 -24.41 9.28
CA SER A 635 -39.44 -24.47 10.53
C SER A 635 -38.08 -23.78 10.32
N SER A 636 -37.50 -23.25 11.40
CA SER A 636 -36.19 -22.58 11.37
C SER A 636 -35.10 -23.48 10.77
N ASP A 637 -35.29 -24.79 10.83
CA ASP A 637 -34.36 -25.78 10.33
C ASP A 637 -34.35 -25.87 8.80
N MET A 638 -35.46 -25.59 8.11
CA MET A 638 -35.48 -25.49 6.64
C MET A 638 -34.77 -24.22 6.15
N VAL A 639 -34.94 -23.09 6.85
CA VAL A 639 -34.21 -21.85 6.55
C VAL A 639 -32.71 -22.04 6.81
N LYS A 640 -32.35 -22.74 7.88
CA LYS A 640 -30.97 -23.11 8.20
C LYS A 640 -30.39 -24.06 7.14
N LEU A 641 -31.13 -25.09 6.74
CA LEU A 641 -30.72 -26.08 5.73
C LEU A 641 -30.57 -25.44 4.34
N PHE A 642 -31.43 -24.50 3.94
CA PHE A 642 -31.31 -23.78 2.67
C PHE A 642 -30.19 -22.74 2.67
N THR A 643 -29.98 -22.05 3.80
CA THR A 643 -28.83 -21.15 3.99
C THR A 643 -27.53 -21.95 3.93
N GLU A 644 -27.50 -23.11 4.57
CA GLU A 644 -26.41 -24.09 4.50
C GLU A 644 -26.25 -24.65 3.08
N LEU A 645 -27.32 -24.89 2.31
CA LEU A 645 -27.25 -25.40 0.93
C LEU A 645 -26.68 -24.35 -0.04
N ILE A 646 -27.05 -23.07 0.11
CA ILE A 646 -26.51 -21.96 -0.68
C ILE A 646 -25.05 -21.70 -0.30
N PHE A 647 -24.74 -21.70 1.00
CA PHE A 647 -23.36 -21.68 1.48
C PHE A 647 -22.57 -22.87 0.95
N THR A 648 -23.16 -24.07 0.91
CA THR A 648 -22.52 -25.30 0.43
C THR A 648 -22.38 -25.32 -1.08
N PHE A 649 -23.29 -24.73 -1.86
CA PHE A 649 -23.17 -24.68 -3.32
C PHE A 649 -22.12 -23.67 -3.75
N ILE A 650 -22.11 -22.48 -3.14
CA ILE A 650 -21.08 -21.45 -3.36
C ILE A 650 -19.73 -21.93 -2.79
N ASN A 651 -19.70 -22.53 -1.60
CA ASN A 651 -18.50 -23.14 -1.04
C ASN A 651 -18.06 -24.38 -1.80
N GLN A 652 -18.92 -25.23 -2.38
CA GLN A 652 -18.48 -26.39 -3.15
C GLN A 652 -17.95 -25.98 -4.53
N ALA A 653 -18.51 -24.96 -5.17
CA ALA A 653 -17.92 -24.39 -6.37
C ALA A 653 -16.54 -23.79 -6.06
N PHE A 654 -16.42 -23.07 -4.95
CA PHE A 654 -15.17 -22.46 -4.48
C PHE A 654 -14.14 -23.50 -3.99
N ILE A 655 -14.56 -24.49 -3.20
CA ILE A 655 -13.75 -25.59 -2.67
C ILE A 655 -13.35 -26.54 -3.80
N ARG A 656 -14.19 -26.85 -4.80
CA ARG A 656 -13.77 -27.64 -5.97
C ARG A 656 -12.73 -26.89 -6.79
N THR A 657 -12.87 -25.57 -6.95
CA THR A 657 -11.86 -24.72 -7.59
C THR A 657 -10.54 -24.76 -6.82
N ILE A 658 -10.60 -24.76 -5.48
CA ILE A 658 -9.43 -24.85 -4.59
C ILE A 658 -8.83 -26.27 -4.57
N HIS A 659 -9.64 -27.33 -4.54
CA HIS A 659 -9.20 -28.72 -4.48
C HIS A 659 -8.62 -29.21 -5.80
N GLN A 660 -9.19 -28.77 -6.93
CA GLN A 660 -8.69 -29.09 -8.26
C GLN A 660 -7.37 -28.35 -8.56
N ALA A 661 -7.27 -27.08 -8.15
CA ALA A 661 -6.02 -26.31 -8.16
C ALA A 661 -4.95 -26.92 -7.23
N SER A 662 -5.38 -27.49 -6.08
CA SER A 662 -4.48 -28.19 -5.16
C SER A 662 -4.04 -29.57 -5.68
N SER A 663 -4.86 -30.29 -6.44
CA SER A 663 -4.47 -31.58 -7.04
C SER A 663 -3.56 -31.42 -8.27
N GLU A 664 -3.59 -30.26 -8.92
CA GLU A 664 -2.74 -29.91 -10.07
C GLU A 664 -1.46 -29.14 -9.67
N GLY A 665 -1.25 -28.91 -8.37
CA GLY A 665 -0.03 -28.28 -7.84
C GLY A 665 0.09 -26.78 -8.06
N THR A 666 -1.01 -26.09 -8.42
CA THR A 666 -1.04 -24.66 -8.73
C THR A 666 -1.89 -23.91 -7.71
N ILE A 667 -1.27 -23.35 -6.66
CA ILE A 667 -1.93 -22.37 -5.77
C ILE A 667 -1.90 -20.99 -6.48
N GLN A 668 -2.61 -20.88 -7.59
CA GLN A 668 -3.12 -19.63 -8.11
C GLN A 668 -4.61 -19.84 -8.27
N VAL A 669 -5.43 -19.11 -7.53
CA VAL A 669 -6.83 -18.93 -7.94
C VAL A 669 -6.75 -18.24 -9.29
N ASP A 670 -6.96 -18.99 -10.38
CA ASP A 670 -6.85 -18.46 -11.73
C ASP A 670 -7.97 -17.43 -11.93
N ILE A 671 -7.58 -16.16 -11.84
CA ILE A 671 -8.49 -15.03 -11.98
C ILE A 671 -9.12 -15.00 -13.38
N GLN A 672 -8.45 -15.57 -14.39
CA GLN A 672 -9.04 -15.75 -15.72
C GLN A 672 -10.19 -16.75 -15.69
N HIS A 673 -10.13 -17.76 -14.82
CA HIS A 673 -11.20 -18.73 -14.62
C HIS A 673 -12.41 -18.12 -13.91
N LEU A 674 -12.19 -17.32 -12.87
CA LEU A 674 -13.26 -16.60 -12.17
C LEU A 674 -13.95 -15.56 -13.08
N GLU A 675 -13.16 -14.82 -13.87
CA GLU A 675 -13.66 -13.91 -14.91
C GLU A 675 -14.49 -14.67 -15.96
N LYS A 676 -14.00 -15.84 -16.42
CA LYS A 676 -14.71 -16.69 -17.38
C LYS A 676 -16.03 -17.23 -16.81
N ILE A 677 -16.09 -17.64 -15.54
CA ILE A 677 -17.33 -18.10 -14.89
C ILE A 677 -18.36 -16.96 -14.78
N LEU A 678 -17.94 -15.78 -14.30
CA LEU A 678 -18.84 -14.63 -14.18
C LEU A 678 -19.36 -14.17 -15.55
N MET A 679 -18.52 -14.21 -16.57
CA MET A 679 -18.89 -13.89 -17.95
C MET A 679 -19.78 -14.96 -18.58
N GLN A 680 -19.50 -16.24 -18.38
CA GLN A 680 -20.32 -17.33 -18.89
C GLN A 680 -21.73 -17.28 -18.28
N LEU A 681 -21.85 -17.02 -16.97
CA LEU A 681 -23.14 -16.80 -16.30
C LEU A 681 -23.94 -15.64 -16.90
N LEU A 682 -23.27 -14.55 -17.30
CA LEU A 682 -23.90 -13.39 -17.95
C LEU A 682 -24.26 -13.63 -19.43
N LEU A 683 -23.55 -14.52 -20.12
CA LEU A 683 -23.76 -14.84 -21.54
C LEU A 683 -24.77 -15.98 -21.76
N ASP A 684 -24.89 -16.91 -20.81
CA ASP A 684 -25.86 -18.02 -20.86
C ASP A 684 -27.31 -17.56 -20.59
N PHE A 685 -27.49 -16.37 -20.02
CA PHE A 685 -28.79 -15.70 -19.80
C PHE A 685 -29.10 -14.73 -20.94
#